data_AF-A0A1I0X484-F1
#
_entry.id   AF-A0A1I0X484-F1
#
_cell.length_a   1.000
_cell.length_b   1.000
_cell.length_c   1.000
_cell.angle_alpha   90.00
_cell.angle_beta   90.00
_cell.angle_gamma   90.00
#
_symmetry.space_group_name_H-M   'P 1'
#
loop_
_entity.id
_entity.type
_entity.pdbx_description
1 polymer ?
#
loop_
_entity_poly.entity_id
_entity_poly.type
_entity_poly.pdbx_seq_one_letter_code
_entity_poly.pdbx_strand_id
1 'polypeptide(L)'
;MTIRAGLTSHVLEHALRSGEAVDVRGLSEGSRILSADLLQRVLTEPGTQPSPFGLTLVGAVIQGSFNLANRRVAHPVRLHGCIFSDSITIEGARFDGDLHLRQSRLLAQNGHPFALLAEAVEVAGSLRLDNIFVHRGALLLGYSEISGQLALNDAAIWGSSDEGVAVDLQGSRVQDGFFMRKTTLVGGALRIQEAHFSRAADFSGSWINSRGDATAAIIGDGLKVDGHLVASDLRSEHGPVDLTGVECSRQVRLDRMIVNGPEDQAFSVALDRARVGGDLDLTGIRGMGSVTAESCRVEGKALFNSIALAHGSISVSGGRFAGTLEAQKVSLPKGHLDASYAHVGPTLAIGGDLHQNLAGDSVDARHIDVIGRVVLSSLKSSGAVQFGRAKIGALLQAEDLHLGKGGAGGPSMDMEQASIVGGAYFGASCNLTGPLRARNASIGALMQFSPWTRFGAGPNGVAIECSGLRLQGDFAARHIVCEGGLVADGARLDGDFDLQGATIGLVGSESRQGIRIEGAAIEGSILLAACRVIWGALRLTATRVGGQISGDSETIIKAADNSDLSILLNRCVVGGGIFFSGLRAEGGTSDLGHAEVMGPMHLEGGHYGRLLLDGCVAGGDVLLNEVRCLEGLSLRAMRVEGSIVLRDAKIWSRNENDDAVSADRCHVQGDLDLSGLRTAGERVSLRESVVVGSVAFVSVTTVWRSPAKESLDPAWRNFGTGDGIALGMVDFRHGSAKTLIFDSELAAPGGAPYAIDLTGVSTQDVFGFLMRDWNSAINFIRSTQQPNGALEVSETFARLFTSGGRPEQARRLLEVSEARRRGRSLWAVVLRVTTGFGHYPFRAALLTVLLLALMSGVAFVGRSHFVPTNVITSAVDAGAADPVLVAGQTPIVSSERCSDSYPCFNAFFYAVDATVPAIGGRQAEYWRIDDTTTGQRLQLIFGVARAVVLGLAAIVAGGVAGLLKRG
;
A
#
# COMPACT_ATOMS: atom_id res chain seq x y z
N MET A 1 90.02 5.69 17.12
CA MET A 1 91.39 6.23 16.96
C MET A 1 91.37 7.60 16.27
N THR A 2 92.09 8.62 16.75
CA THR A 2 92.25 9.93 16.06
C THR A 2 93.48 9.89 15.16
N ILE A 3 93.28 9.79 13.85
CA ILE A 3 94.37 9.64 12.88
C ILE A 3 94.98 11.01 12.57
N ARG A 4 96.31 11.17 12.62
CA ARG A 4 96.99 12.42 12.25
C ARG A 4 97.58 12.43 10.83
N ALA A 5 97.61 11.29 10.13
CA ALA A 5 98.23 11.14 8.81
C ALA A 5 97.47 10.11 7.95
N GLY A 6 96.49 10.57 7.15
CA GLY A 6 95.84 9.83 6.05
C GLY A 6 95.19 8.46 6.35
N LEU A 7 94.39 7.95 5.41
CA LEU A 7 93.84 6.58 5.47
C LEU A 7 94.80 5.62 4.74
N THR A 8 95.50 4.74 5.47
CA THR A 8 96.44 3.73 4.93
C THR A 8 95.98 2.30 5.21
N SER A 9 96.55 1.31 4.51
CA SER A 9 96.24 -0.13 4.72
C SER A 9 96.42 -0.55 6.17
N HIS A 10 97.54 -0.16 6.79
CA HIS A 10 97.87 -0.50 8.18
C HIS A 10 96.82 0.02 9.18
N VAL A 11 96.28 1.22 8.95
CA VAL A 11 95.24 1.81 9.82
C VAL A 11 93.95 1.01 9.74
N LEU A 12 93.54 0.61 8.53
CA LEU A 12 92.32 -0.17 8.32
C LEU A 12 92.47 -1.61 8.84
N GLU A 13 93.61 -2.26 8.62
CA GLU A 13 93.90 -3.60 9.16
C GLU A 13 94.00 -3.61 10.69
N HIS A 14 94.58 -2.55 11.29
CA HIS A 14 94.58 -2.40 12.75
C HIS A 14 93.15 -2.27 13.28
N ALA A 15 92.34 -1.41 12.68
CA ALA A 15 90.94 -1.23 13.05
C ALA A 15 90.12 -2.52 12.87
N LEU A 16 90.37 -3.27 11.80
CA LEU A 16 89.71 -4.56 11.54
C LEU A 16 90.08 -5.60 12.62
N ARG A 17 91.33 -5.62 13.08
CA ARG A 17 91.82 -6.51 14.13
C ARG A 17 91.33 -6.09 15.52
N SER A 18 91.31 -4.80 15.83
CA SER A 18 90.93 -4.29 17.16
C SER A 18 89.42 -4.11 17.32
N GLY A 19 88.67 -3.96 16.23
CA GLY A 19 87.26 -3.57 16.22
C GLY A 19 87.03 -2.09 16.57
N GLU A 20 88.09 -1.27 16.68
CA GLU A 20 87.94 0.16 16.97
C GLU A 20 87.39 0.95 15.78
N ALA A 21 86.53 1.92 16.07
CA ALA A 21 86.03 2.84 15.05
C ALA A 21 87.12 3.82 14.58
N VAL A 22 87.20 3.97 13.26
CA VAL A 22 88.04 4.94 12.56
C VAL A 22 87.20 6.15 12.17
N ASP A 23 87.31 7.25 12.92
CA ASP A 23 86.61 8.50 12.62
C ASP A 23 87.55 9.53 12.01
N VAL A 24 87.31 9.90 10.76
CA VAL A 24 88.13 10.84 9.98
C VAL A 24 87.43 12.18 9.71
N ARG A 25 86.27 12.44 10.31
CA ARG A 25 85.52 13.70 10.08
C ARG A 25 86.30 14.96 10.49
N GLY A 26 87.21 14.84 11.45
CA GLY A 26 88.07 15.93 11.91
C GLY A 26 89.30 16.20 11.03
N LEU A 27 89.52 15.43 9.96
CA LEU A 27 90.67 15.59 9.07
C LEU A 27 90.37 16.52 7.89
N SER A 28 91.44 17.06 7.27
CA SER A 28 91.32 17.80 6.01
C SER A 28 90.77 16.91 4.90
N GLU A 29 90.07 17.50 3.93
CA GLU A 29 89.37 16.78 2.86
C GLU A 29 90.27 15.78 2.12
N GLY A 30 91.50 16.17 1.77
CA GLY A 30 92.48 15.27 1.13
C GLY A 30 92.94 14.09 1.99
N SER A 31 92.93 14.23 3.33
CA SER A 31 93.31 13.16 4.26
C SER A 31 92.17 12.17 4.53
N ARG A 32 90.95 12.48 4.06
CA ARG A 32 89.76 11.64 4.17
C ARG A 32 89.59 10.72 2.96
N ILE A 33 90.39 10.90 1.90
CA ILE A 33 90.31 10.13 0.67
C ILE A 33 90.87 8.72 0.90
N LEU A 34 90.09 7.73 0.51
CA LEU A 34 90.42 6.30 0.52
C LEU A 34 90.14 5.71 -0.85
N SER A 35 91.13 5.06 -1.45
CA SER A 35 90.93 4.31 -2.70
C SER A 35 89.97 3.13 -2.46
N ALA A 36 88.97 2.96 -3.33
CA ALA A 36 88.03 1.85 -3.29
C ALA A 36 88.74 0.49 -3.37
N ASP A 37 89.76 0.35 -4.23
CA ASP A 37 90.57 -0.88 -4.37
C ASP A 37 91.33 -1.25 -3.08
N LEU A 38 91.75 -0.25 -2.30
CA LEU A 38 92.36 -0.50 -0.99
C LEU A 38 91.32 -1.03 -0.01
N LEU A 39 90.13 -0.41 0.05
CA LEU A 39 89.05 -0.86 0.92
C LEU A 39 88.58 -2.28 0.54
N GLN A 40 88.41 -2.56 -0.75
CA GLN A 40 88.02 -3.89 -1.25
C GLN A 40 88.96 -4.98 -0.75
N ARG A 41 90.28 -4.80 -0.95
CA ARG A 41 91.30 -5.77 -0.51
C ARG A 41 91.27 -6.02 0.99
N VAL A 42 91.14 -4.96 1.80
CA VAL A 42 91.07 -5.08 3.27
C VAL A 42 89.83 -5.88 3.71
N LEU A 43 88.72 -5.80 2.97
CA LEU A 43 87.48 -6.50 3.31
C LEU A 43 87.45 -7.97 2.83
N THR A 44 88.10 -8.31 1.73
CA THR A 44 88.04 -9.67 1.13
C THR A 44 89.24 -10.54 1.48
N GLU A 45 90.43 -9.95 1.57
CA GLU A 45 91.69 -10.62 1.84
C GLU A 45 92.41 -9.93 3.00
N PRO A 46 91.82 -9.93 4.21
CA PRO A 46 92.42 -9.24 5.35
C PRO A 46 93.75 -9.92 5.71
N GLY A 47 94.84 -9.14 5.81
CA GLY A 47 96.15 -9.64 6.25
C GLY A 47 96.20 -10.09 7.72
N THR A 48 95.06 -10.11 8.41
CA THR A 48 94.91 -10.33 9.86
C THR A 48 93.59 -11.03 10.15
N GLN A 49 93.48 -11.73 11.27
CA GLN A 49 92.18 -12.28 11.70
C GLN A 49 91.26 -11.13 12.16
N PRO A 50 90.10 -10.93 11.52
CA PRO A 50 89.17 -9.85 11.86
C PRO A 50 88.56 -10.03 13.25
N SER A 51 88.35 -8.93 13.96
CA SER A 51 87.54 -8.89 15.18
C SER A 51 86.09 -9.24 14.89
N PRO A 52 85.34 -9.86 15.83
CA PRO A 52 83.89 -10.06 15.70
C PRO A 52 83.10 -8.77 15.47
N PHE A 53 83.64 -7.60 15.89
CA PHE A 53 83.02 -6.30 15.66
C PHE A 53 83.21 -5.78 14.23
N GLY A 54 84.16 -6.35 13.48
CA GLY A 54 84.46 -5.99 12.09
C GLY A 54 85.02 -4.59 11.92
N LEU A 55 84.85 -4.03 10.72
CA LEU A 55 85.36 -2.70 10.37
C LEU A 55 84.30 -1.62 10.62
N THR A 56 84.66 -0.55 11.34
CA THR A 56 83.83 0.66 11.46
C THR A 56 84.63 1.89 10.98
N LEU A 57 84.17 2.52 9.90
CA LEU A 57 84.77 3.70 9.28
C LEU A 57 83.76 4.84 9.24
N VAL A 58 84.16 6.04 9.67
CA VAL A 58 83.28 7.20 9.79
C VAL A 58 83.86 8.41 9.04
N GLY A 59 83.12 8.95 8.07
CA GLY A 59 83.45 10.20 7.40
C GLY A 59 84.44 10.12 6.24
N ALA A 60 84.80 8.93 5.76
CA ALA A 60 85.77 8.76 4.66
C ALA A 60 85.17 9.10 3.29
N VAL A 61 86.01 9.53 2.35
CA VAL A 61 85.68 9.76 0.94
C VAL A 61 86.27 8.60 0.13
N ILE A 62 85.42 7.69 -0.32
CA ILE A 62 85.81 6.49 -1.06
C ILE A 62 85.82 6.83 -2.55
N GLN A 63 87.02 6.81 -3.13
CA GLN A 63 87.27 7.20 -4.52
C GLN A 63 87.51 5.97 -5.41
N GLY A 64 86.78 5.91 -6.53
CA GLY A 64 86.77 4.78 -7.47
C GLY A 64 85.57 3.85 -7.29
N SER A 65 85.39 2.90 -8.21
CA SER A 65 84.31 1.91 -8.15
C SER A 65 84.55 0.94 -6.99
N PHE A 66 83.58 0.80 -6.09
CA PHE A 66 83.65 -0.12 -4.97
C PHE A 66 82.94 -1.43 -5.32
N ASN A 67 83.71 -2.43 -5.78
CA ASN A 67 83.21 -3.68 -6.32
C ASN A 67 83.61 -4.89 -5.46
N LEU A 68 82.62 -5.57 -4.89
CA LEU A 68 82.74 -6.84 -4.16
C LEU A 68 81.87 -7.95 -4.77
N ALA A 69 81.54 -7.86 -6.06
CA ALA A 69 80.68 -8.84 -6.72
C ALA A 69 81.18 -10.27 -6.52
N ASN A 70 80.28 -11.17 -6.12
CA ASN A 70 80.55 -12.59 -5.85
C ASN A 70 81.65 -12.85 -4.80
N ARG A 71 81.95 -11.86 -3.94
CA ARG A 71 82.93 -12.01 -2.85
C ARG A 71 82.25 -12.32 -1.53
N ARG A 72 82.99 -12.98 -0.63
CA ARG A 72 82.58 -13.19 0.75
C ARG A 72 83.32 -12.24 1.69
N VAL A 73 82.58 -11.60 2.59
CA VAL A 73 83.09 -10.75 3.67
C VAL A 73 82.71 -11.39 5.00
N ALA A 74 83.70 -11.96 5.69
CA ALA A 74 83.48 -12.83 6.86
C ALA A 74 83.25 -12.08 8.18
N HIS A 75 83.08 -10.76 8.13
CA HIS A 75 82.95 -9.90 9.31
C HIS A 75 82.02 -8.71 9.04
N PRO A 76 81.44 -8.07 10.08
CA PRO A 76 80.61 -6.89 9.90
C PRO A 76 81.36 -5.71 9.25
N VAL A 77 80.63 -4.91 8.49
CA VAL A 77 81.14 -3.71 7.81
C VAL A 77 80.22 -2.53 8.09
N ARG A 78 80.76 -1.46 8.71
CA ARG A 78 80.02 -0.25 9.07
C ARG A 78 80.72 0.98 8.49
N LEU A 79 80.15 1.55 7.45
CA LEU A 79 80.63 2.75 6.76
C LEU A 79 79.64 3.90 7.03
N HIS A 80 79.93 4.72 8.02
CA HIS A 80 79.03 5.77 8.48
C HIS A 80 79.45 7.14 7.95
N GLY A 81 78.52 7.94 7.44
CA GLY A 81 78.84 9.29 6.97
C GLY A 81 79.88 9.35 5.85
N CYS A 82 80.07 8.24 5.12
CA CYS A 82 81.08 8.13 4.07
C CYS A 82 80.53 8.71 2.75
N ILE A 83 81.41 9.14 1.85
CA ILE A 83 81.04 9.64 0.53
C ILE A 83 81.62 8.70 -0.52
N PHE A 84 80.78 8.09 -1.34
CA PHE A 84 81.21 7.27 -2.47
C PHE A 84 81.12 8.11 -3.74
N SER A 85 82.26 8.28 -4.42
CA SER A 85 82.31 9.06 -5.66
C SER A 85 81.62 8.37 -6.83
N ASP A 86 81.58 7.03 -6.81
CA ASP A 86 81.08 6.18 -7.89
C ASP A 86 80.09 5.13 -7.38
N SER A 87 79.58 4.27 -8.27
CA SER A 87 78.67 3.16 -7.95
C SER A 87 79.29 2.12 -7.00
N ILE A 88 78.44 1.52 -6.17
CA ILE A 88 78.78 0.36 -5.33
C ILE A 88 78.20 -0.89 -6.00
N THR A 89 79.04 -1.90 -6.22
CA THR A 89 78.62 -3.20 -6.76
C THR A 89 78.94 -4.30 -5.76
N ILE A 90 77.92 -4.95 -5.22
CA ILE A 90 78.01 -6.08 -4.29
C ILE A 90 77.09 -7.24 -4.74
N GLU A 91 76.82 -7.32 -6.03
CA GLU A 91 76.02 -8.37 -6.66
C GLU A 91 76.53 -9.77 -6.30
N GLY A 92 75.66 -10.66 -5.83
CA GLY A 92 76.03 -12.02 -5.42
C GLY A 92 77.01 -12.10 -4.24
N ALA A 93 77.29 -10.99 -3.56
CA ALA A 93 78.22 -10.99 -2.44
C ALA A 93 77.58 -11.63 -1.19
N ARG A 94 78.40 -12.25 -0.33
CA ARG A 94 77.97 -12.81 0.96
C ARG A 94 78.64 -12.09 2.12
N PHE A 95 77.83 -11.52 3.00
CA PHE A 95 78.26 -10.91 4.26
C PHE A 95 77.85 -11.80 5.44
N ASP A 96 78.82 -12.29 6.19
CA ASP A 96 78.56 -13.14 7.38
C ASP A 96 78.08 -12.32 8.59
N GLY A 97 77.97 -10.99 8.47
CA GLY A 97 77.53 -10.07 9.52
C GLY A 97 76.76 -8.85 8.99
N ASP A 98 76.72 -7.77 9.76
CA ASP A 98 76.02 -6.53 9.37
C ASP A 98 76.71 -5.80 8.21
N LEU A 99 75.92 -5.17 7.34
CA LEU A 99 76.37 -4.18 6.36
C LEU A 99 75.64 -2.87 6.59
N HIS A 100 76.34 -1.86 7.13
CA HIS A 100 75.75 -0.55 7.41
C HIS A 100 76.40 0.55 6.57
N LEU A 101 75.61 1.31 5.81
CA LEU A 101 76.05 2.50 5.07
C LEU A 101 75.43 3.80 5.61
N ARG A 102 74.97 3.80 6.88
CA ARG A 102 74.15 4.89 7.45
C ARG A 102 74.79 6.27 7.30
N GLN A 103 73.99 7.30 7.08
CA GLN A 103 74.42 8.70 6.92
C GLN A 103 75.36 8.96 5.73
N SER A 104 75.58 7.97 4.86
CA SER A 104 76.52 8.08 3.74
C SER A 104 75.88 8.72 2.50
N ARG A 105 76.72 9.24 1.60
CA ARG A 105 76.33 9.85 0.33
C ARG A 105 76.81 9.00 -0.83
N LEU A 106 75.91 8.60 -1.72
CA LEU A 106 76.18 7.83 -2.94
C LEU A 106 76.00 8.76 -4.14
N LEU A 107 77.09 9.09 -4.85
CA LEU A 107 77.07 10.16 -5.86
C LEU A 107 76.97 9.68 -7.31
N ALA A 108 77.25 8.40 -7.60
CA ALA A 108 77.13 7.76 -8.92
C ALA A 108 77.52 8.68 -10.11
N GLN A 109 78.71 9.29 -10.05
CA GLN A 109 79.09 10.39 -10.96
C GLN A 109 79.30 9.96 -12.43
N ASN A 110 79.48 8.66 -12.69
CA ASN A 110 79.87 8.11 -14.00
C ASN A 110 78.69 7.67 -14.90
N GLY A 111 77.46 8.07 -14.59
CA GLY A 111 76.30 7.81 -15.45
C GLY A 111 75.78 6.38 -15.40
N HIS A 112 76.12 5.60 -14.37
CA HIS A 112 75.50 4.31 -14.12
C HIS A 112 74.03 4.48 -13.72
N PRO A 113 73.12 3.56 -14.13
CA PRO A 113 71.71 3.61 -13.73
C PRO A 113 71.49 3.26 -12.26
N PHE A 114 72.53 2.83 -11.53
CA PHE A 114 72.48 2.44 -10.12
C PHE A 114 73.55 3.16 -9.29
N ALA A 115 73.20 3.46 -8.05
CA ALA A 115 74.10 3.88 -6.99
C ALA A 115 74.62 2.69 -6.17
N LEU A 116 73.77 1.67 -6.01
CA LEU A 116 74.06 0.41 -5.33
C LEU A 116 73.45 -0.74 -6.13
N LEU A 117 74.30 -1.58 -6.72
CA LEU A 117 73.91 -2.86 -7.32
C LEU A 117 74.22 -3.97 -6.32
N ALA A 118 73.19 -4.48 -5.67
CA ALA A 118 73.24 -5.49 -4.61
C ALA A 118 72.25 -6.63 -4.90
N GLU A 119 72.05 -6.98 -6.16
CA GLU A 119 71.21 -8.11 -6.54
C GLU A 119 71.78 -9.44 -6.04
N ALA A 120 70.88 -10.33 -5.60
CA ALA A 120 71.22 -11.63 -5.03
C ALA A 120 72.27 -11.58 -3.90
N VAL A 121 72.32 -10.47 -3.14
CA VAL A 121 73.24 -10.35 -2.00
C VAL A 121 72.72 -11.15 -0.81
N GLU A 122 73.61 -11.83 -0.11
CA GLU A 122 73.29 -12.52 1.13
C GLU A 122 73.91 -11.78 2.32
N VAL A 123 73.10 -11.33 3.27
CA VAL A 123 73.55 -10.64 4.49
C VAL A 123 73.02 -11.41 5.71
N ALA A 124 73.92 -12.07 6.43
CA ALA A 124 73.57 -12.80 7.65
C ALA A 124 73.20 -11.87 8.83
N GLY A 125 73.62 -10.60 8.78
CA GLY A 125 73.21 -9.54 9.71
C GLY A 125 72.14 -8.61 9.14
N SER A 126 72.14 -7.35 9.61
CA SER A 126 71.26 -6.30 9.08
C SER A 126 71.90 -5.51 7.93
N LEU A 127 71.09 -5.11 6.95
CA LEU A 127 71.47 -4.12 5.93
C LEU A 127 70.86 -2.75 6.28
N ARG A 128 71.68 -1.82 6.75
CA ARG A 128 71.21 -0.49 7.20
C ARG A 128 71.71 0.63 6.32
N LEU A 129 70.77 1.27 5.64
CA LEU A 129 70.92 2.43 4.76
C LEU A 129 70.15 3.63 5.34
N ASP A 130 70.07 3.76 6.67
CA ASP A 130 69.38 4.90 7.29
C ASP A 130 70.09 6.22 7.00
N ASN A 131 69.31 7.27 6.74
CA ASN A 131 69.79 8.64 6.54
C ASN A 131 70.79 8.78 5.38
N ILE A 132 70.73 7.89 4.38
CA ILE A 132 71.58 8.00 3.20
C ILE A 132 71.06 9.08 2.24
N PHE A 133 71.96 9.64 1.45
CA PHE A 133 71.62 10.51 0.33
C PHE A 133 72.16 9.93 -0.98
N VAL A 134 71.28 9.62 -1.92
CA VAL A 134 71.63 9.16 -3.26
C VAL A 134 71.37 10.30 -4.23
N HIS A 135 72.42 10.78 -4.91
CA HIS A 135 72.32 11.94 -5.80
C HIS A 135 71.82 11.59 -7.20
N ARG A 136 72.09 10.36 -7.68
CA ARG A 136 71.65 9.75 -8.95
C ARG A 136 71.72 8.21 -8.85
N GLY A 137 70.90 7.51 -9.63
CA GLY A 137 70.90 6.05 -9.73
C GLY A 137 70.03 5.34 -8.69
N ALA A 138 69.58 4.13 -9.04
CA ALA A 138 68.75 3.27 -8.18
C ALA A 138 69.54 2.51 -7.11
N LEU A 139 68.81 1.99 -6.12
CA LEU A 139 69.25 0.93 -5.23
C LEU A 139 68.62 -0.39 -5.69
N LEU A 140 69.42 -1.27 -6.29
CA LEU A 140 68.96 -2.55 -6.82
C LEU A 140 69.34 -3.66 -5.85
N LEU A 141 68.37 -4.23 -5.15
CA LEU A 141 68.56 -5.28 -4.16
C LEU A 141 67.69 -6.52 -4.48
N GLY A 142 67.29 -6.71 -5.74
CA GLY A 142 66.45 -7.83 -6.16
C GLY A 142 67.02 -9.19 -5.76
N TYR A 143 66.14 -10.12 -5.39
CA TYR A 143 66.45 -11.50 -5.00
C TYR A 143 67.45 -11.64 -3.83
N SER A 144 67.61 -10.60 -3.02
CA SER A 144 68.55 -10.62 -1.89
C SER A 144 68.01 -11.37 -0.68
N GLU A 145 68.88 -12.00 0.09
CA GLU A 145 68.53 -12.67 1.35
C GLU A 145 69.18 -11.95 2.53
N ILE A 146 68.37 -11.35 3.40
CA ILE A 146 68.82 -10.60 4.57
C ILE A 146 68.24 -11.27 5.82
N SER A 147 69.10 -11.81 6.67
CA SER A 147 68.69 -12.47 7.91
C SER A 147 68.29 -11.48 9.01
N GLY A 148 68.85 -10.27 9.00
CA GLY A 148 68.47 -9.17 9.89
C GLY A 148 67.48 -8.20 9.25
N GLN A 149 67.45 -6.95 9.74
CA GLN A 149 66.56 -5.92 9.21
C GLN A 149 67.13 -5.26 7.95
N LEU A 150 66.25 -4.83 7.05
CA LEU A 150 66.56 -3.89 5.98
C LEU A 150 65.97 -2.52 6.33
N ALA A 151 66.81 -1.48 6.39
CA ALA A 151 66.36 -0.16 6.84
C ALA A 151 66.86 0.98 5.93
N LEU A 152 65.93 1.83 5.47
CA LEU A 152 66.16 3.06 4.69
C LEU A 152 65.53 4.29 5.39
N ASN A 153 65.43 4.29 6.71
CA ASN A 153 64.75 5.37 7.45
C ASN A 153 65.43 6.72 7.20
N ASP A 154 64.63 7.76 6.95
CA ASP A 154 65.07 9.12 6.65
C ASP A 154 66.05 9.21 5.45
N ALA A 155 66.06 8.21 4.57
CA ALA A 155 66.88 8.26 3.36
C ALA A 155 66.26 9.21 2.31
N ALA A 156 67.12 9.80 1.47
CA ALA A 156 66.72 10.63 0.35
C ALA A 156 67.37 10.10 -0.93
N ILE A 157 66.56 9.55 -1.82
CA ILE A 157 67.01 8.88 -3.04
C ILE A 157 66.50 9.66 -4.24
N TRP A 158 67.43 10.24 -5.00
CA TRP A 158 67.16 11.03 -6.18
C TRP A 158 67.71 10.29 -7.38
N GLY A 159 66.85 9.68 -8.19
CA GLY A 159 67.25 8.87 -9.33
C GLY A 159 66.51 7.54 -9.40
N SER A 160 66.55 6.95 -10.59
CA SER A 160 65.91 5.68 -10.92
C SER A 160 66.77 4.88 -11.90
N SER A 161 66.44 3.60 -12.03
CA SER A 161 66.94 2.72 -13.09
C SER A 161 66.30 3.08 -14.43
N ASP A 162 66.77 2.43 -15.50
CA ASP A 162 66.19 2.56 -16.84
C ASP A 162 64.71 2.10 -16.90
N GLU A 163 64.26 1.30 -15.92
CA GLU A 163 62.86 0.87 -15.75
C GLU A 163 62.03 1.80 -14.86
N GLY A 164 62.59 2.94 -14.44
CA GLY A 164 61.89 3.90 -13.58
C GLY A 164 61.77 3.46 -12.11
N VAL A 165 62.64 2.58 -11.61
CA VAL A 165 62.62 2.11 -10.21
C VAL A 165 63.74 2.78 -9.41
N ALA A 166 63.41 3.37 -8.27
CA ALA A 166 64.38 3.99 -7.36
C ALA A 166 64.94 2.98 -6.35
N VAL A 167 64.10 2.07 -5.87
CA VAL A 167 64.48 0.99 -4.96
C VAL A 167 63.83 -0.31 -5.44
N ASP A 168 64.66 -1.28 -5.82
CA ASP A 168 64.22 -2.61 -6.25
C ASP A 168 64.52 -3.66 -5.18
N LEU A 169 63.48 -4.36 -4.73
CA LEU A 169 63.51 -5.47 -3.78
C LEU A 169 62.74 -6.67 -4.31
N GLN A 170 62.50 -6.76 -5.62
CA GLN A 170 61.76 -7.86 -6.23
C GLN A 170 62.30 -9.22 -5.76
N GLY A 171 61.42 -10.11 -5.31
CA GLY A 171 61.77 -11.47 -4.88
C GLY A 171 62.70 -11.57 -3.66
N SER A 172 62.98 -10.46 -2.98
CA SER A 172 63.90 -10.43 -1.84
C SER A 172 63.28 -11.04 -0.58
N ARG A 173 64.10 -11.68 0.25
CA ARG A 173 63.69 -12.26 1.53
C ARG A 173 64.39 -11.55 2.69
N VAL A 174 63.61 -10.93 3.57
CA VAL A 174 64.12 -10.33 4.82
C VAL A 174 63.48 -11.06 6.00
N GLN A 175 64.30 -11.82 6.74
CA GLN A 175 63.85 -12.63 7.88
C GLN A 175 63.42 -11.77 9.09
N ASP A 176 63.69 -10.47 9.05
CA ASP A 176 63.20 -9.50 10.02
C ASP A 176 62.17 -8.55 9.38
N GLY A 177 62.37 -7.23 9.43
CA GLY A 177 61.47 -6.25 8.84
C GLY A 177 62.15 -5.32 7.84
N PHE A 178 61.33 -4.78 6.94
CA PHE A 178 61.69 -3.73 6.01
C PHE A 178 61.15 -2.38 6.51
N PHE A 179 62.05 -1.44 6.80
CA PHE A 179 61.70 -0.13 7.35
C PHE A 179 62.17 0.98 6.42
N MET A 180 61.23 1.70 5.83
CA MET A 180 61.46 2.85 4.97
C MET A 180 60.56 3.98 5.46
N ARG A 181 60.84 4.48 6.67
CA ARG A 181 60.08 5.55 7.31
C ARG A 181 60.64 6.92 6.96
N LYS A 182 59.77 7.88 6.70
CA LYS A 182 60.13 9.28 6.37
C LYS A 182 61.16 9.36 5.24
N THR A 183 61.13 8.40 4.33
CA THR A 183 62.05 8.29 3.20
C THR A 183 61.50 9.09 2.03
N THR A 184 62.38 9.76 1.30
CA THR A 184 62.03 10.49 0.08
C THR A 184 62.60 9.76 -1.13
N LEU A 185 61.72 9.32 -2.03
CA LEU A 185 62.09 8.77 -3.34
C LEU A 185 61.65 9.75 -4.43
N VAL A 186 62.59 10.17 -5.30
CA VAL A 186 62.31 11.09 -6.40
C VAL A 186 62.82 10.51 -7.70
N GLY A 187 61.92 10.39 -8.69
CA GLY A 187 62.23 9.95 -10.05
C GLY A 187 62.00 8.47 -10.32
N GLY A 188 61.56 7.68 -9.34
CA GLY A 188 61.23 6.28 -9.55
C GLY A 188 60.45 5.61 -8.43
N ALA A 189 59.96 4.42 -8.73
CA ALA A 189 59.10 3.61 -7.88
C ALA A 189 59.87 2.83 -6.79
N LEU A 190 59.12 2.34 -5.79
CA LEU A 190 59.52 1.23 -4.93
C LEU A 190 58.96 -0.08 -5.51
N ARG A 191 59.83 -1.00 -5.94
CA ARG A 191 59.44 -2.34 -6.38
C ARG A 191 59.70 -3.34 -5.27
N ILE A 192 58.64 -3.96 -4.75
CA ILE A 192 58.65 -4.99 -3.69
C ILE A 192 57.83 -6.22 -4.10
N GLN A 193 57.68 -6.41 -5.41
CA GLN A 193 56.96 -7.53 -6.00
C GLN A 193 57.55 -8.86 -5.54
N GLU A 194 56.69 -9.80 -5.12
CA GLU A 194 57.07 -11.13 -4.61
C GLU A 194 58.10 -11.12 -3.46
N ALA A 195 58.33 -9.98 -2.81
CA ALA A 195 59.21 -9.89 -1.66
C ALA A 195 58.55 -10.56 -0.44
N HIS A 196 59.36 -11.10 0.48
CA HIS A 196 58.90 -11.71 1.72
C HIS A 196 59.59 -11.08 2.93
N PHE A 197 58.78 -10.51 3.83
CA PHE A 197 59.22 -9.90 5.09
C PHE A 197 58.60 -10.63 6.29
N SER A 198 59.41 -11.25 7.14
CA SER A 198 58.90 -12.10 8.23
C SER A 198 58.37 -11.33 9.45
N ARG A 199 58.66 -10.04 9.61
CA ARG A 199 58.17 -9.24 10.76
C ARG A 199 57.34 -8.03 10.40
N ALA A 200 57.77 -7.18 9.47
CA ALA A 200 57.01 -5.98 9.12
C ALA A 200 57.49 -5.36 7.81
N ALA A 201 56.60 -4.63 7.15
CA ALA A 201 56.92 -3.65 6.13
C ALA A 201 56.33 -2.31 6.55
N ASP A 202 57.17 -1.28 6.70
CA ASP A 202 56.75 0.02 7.22
C ASP A 202 57.26 1.16 6.34
N PHE A 203 56.32 1.85 5.70
CA PHE A 203 56.51 2.96 4.77
C PHE A 203 56.06 4.30 5.35
N SER A 204 55.89 4.38 6.67
CA SER A 204 55.17 5.50 7.30
C SER A 204 55.86 6.84 7.09
N GLY A 205 55.09 7.86 6.71
CA GLY A 205 55.54 9.23 6.51
C GLY A 205 56.47 9.42 5.30
N SER A 206 56.62 8.42 4.43
CA SER A 206 57.46 8.51 3.25
C SER A 206 56.79 9.30 2.13
N TRP A 207 57.62 9.89 1.26
CA TRP A 207 57.18 10.61 0.08
C TRP A 207 57.81 9.97 -1.16
N ILE A 208 56.98 9.48 -2.06
CA ILE A 208 57.39 8.86 -3.31
C ILE A 208 56.87 9.72 -4.46
N ASN A 209 57.77 10.16 -5.33
CA ASN A 209 57.46 10.94 -6.51
C ASN A 209 57.95 10.21 -7.76
N SER A 210 57.04 9.50 -8.41
CA SER A 210 57.32 8.59 -9.52
C SER A 210 57.20 9.30 -10.87
N ARG A 211 58.00 10.36 -11.07
CA ARG A 211 58.11 11.00 -12.39
C ARG A 211 58.93 10.10 -13.34
N GLY A 212 58.34 9.69 -14.46
CA GLY A 212 59.03 8.89 -15.50
C GLY A 212 58.11 7.84 -16.11
N ASP A 213 58.69 6.74 -16.59
CA ASP A 213 58.00 5.60 -17.23
C ASP A 213 57.41 4.59 -16.22
N ALA A 214 57.53 4.86 -14.92
CA ALA A 214 57.04 3.97 -13.87
C ALA A 214 55.51 3.92 -13.84
N THR A 215 54.94 2.71 -13.87
CA THR A 215 53.49 2.50 -13.85
C THR A 215 52.86 2.77 -12.48
N ALA A 216 53.64 2.64 -11.39
CA ALA A 216 53.19 2.93 -10.05
C ALA A 216 54.28 3.48 -9.11
N ALA A 217 53.87 4.02 -7.97
CA ALA A 217 54.79 4.48 -6.92
C ALA A 217 55.25 3.36 -6.00
N ILE A 218 54.35 2.42 -5.72
CA ILE A 218 54.70 1.16 -5.07
C ILE A 218 54.17 0.04 -5.98
N ILE A 219 55.06 -0.86 -6.38
CA ILE A 219 54.77 -2.06 -7.15
C ILE A 219 54.98 -3.25 -6.21
N GLY A 220 53.90 -3.74 -5.61
CA GLY A 220 53.93 -4.77 -4.57
C GLY A 220 53.08 -6.00 -4.86
N ASP A 221 52.90 -6.35 -6.14
CA ASP A 221 52.16 -7.57 -6.52
C ASP A 221 52.77 -8.81 -5.84
N GLY A 222 51.93 -9.60 -5.18
CA GLY A 222 52.35 -10.82 -4.49
C GLY A 222 53.29 -10.61 -3.28
N LEU A 223 53.37 -9.39 -2.74
CA LEU A 223 54.14 -9.11 -1.52
C LEU A 223 53.64 -9.98 -0.35
N LYS A 224 54.57 -10.59 0.40
CA LYS A 224 54.26 -11.37 1.61
C LYS A 224 54.84 -10.73 2.86
N VAL A 225 54.00 -10.52 3.87
CA VAL A 225 54.38 -9.99 5.18
C VAL A 225 53.80 -10.86 6.29
N ASP A 226 54.64 -11.56 7.06
CA ASP A 226 54.15 -12.42 8.16
C ASP A 226 53.73 -11.62 9.40
N GLY A 227 54.11 -10.35 9.49
CA GLY A 227 53.63 -9.42 10.50
C GLY A 227 52.78 -8.30 9.93
N HIS A 228 53.12 -7.04 10.20
CA HIS A 228 52.31 -5.88 9.86
C HIS A 228 52.80 -5.16 8.60
N LEU A 229 51.88 -4.74 7.75
CA LEU A 229 52.13 -3.82 6.64
C LEU A 229 51.56 -2.44 7.00
N VAL A 230 52.41 -1.42 7.04
CA VAL A 230 52.04 -0.07 7.49
C VAL A 230 52.53 0.96 6.48
N ALA A 231 51.63 1.84 6.03
CA ALA A 231 51.94 2.99 5.17
C ALA A 231 51.22 4.26 5.65
N SER A 232 51.21 4.46 6.98
CA SER A 232 50.57 5.62 7.60
C SER A 232 51.18 6.93 7.10
N ASP A 233 50.35 7.88 6.70
CA ASP A 233 50.80 9.20 6.23
C ASP A 233 51.75 9.14 5.01
N LEU A 234 51.70 8.06 4.22
CA LEU A 234 52.44 7.94 2.96
C LEU A 234 51.88 8.94 1.92
N ARG A 235 52.78 9.68 1.27
CA ARG A 235 52.46 10.54 0.14
C ARG A 235 53.02 9.95 -1.14
N SER A 236 52.14 9.65 -2.09
CA SER A 236 52.49 9.27 -3.46
C SER A 236 52.11 10.38 -4.43
N GLU A 237 53.06 10.77 -5.28
CA GLU A 237 52.84 11.71 -6.39
C GLU A 237 53.20 11.05 -7.72
N HIS A 238 52.33 11.24 -8.71
CA HIS A 238 52.45 10.73 -10.08
C HIS A 238 52.47 9.19 -10.20
N GLY A 239 51.87 8.46 -9.25
CA GLY A 239 51.66 7.01 -9.37
C GLY A 239 50.78 6.44 -8.26
N PRO A 240 50.07 5.31 -8.48
CA PRO A 240 49.26 4.68 -7.47
C PRO A 240 50.10 3.76 -6.57
N VAL A 241 49.44 3.17 -5.58
CA VAL A 241 49.99 2.12 -4.72
C VAL A 241 49.34 0.80 -5.12
N ASP A 242 50.09 -0.07 -5.78
CA ASP A 242 49.64 -1.39 -6.19
C ASP A 242 50.15 -2.44 -5.18
N LEU A 243 49.21 -3.01 -4.44
CA LEU A 243 49.41 -4.10 -3.48
C LEU A 243 48.49 -5.28 -3.83
N THR A 244 48.25 -5.48 -5.13
CA THR A 244 47.49 -6.63 -5.63
C THR A 244 48.10 -7.94 -5.12
N GLY A 245 47.26 -8.88 -4.70
CA GLY A 245 47.71 -10.20 -4.24
C GLY A 245 48.56 -10.17 -2.95
N VAL A 246 48.63 -9.05 -2.22
CA VAL A 246 49.40 -8.98 -0.97
C VAL A 246 48.88 -9.98 0.06
N GLU A 247 49.80 -10.70 0.69
CA GLU A 247 49.51 -11.61 1.81
C GLU A 247 50.10 -11.05 3.10
N CYS A 248 49.25 -10.56 3.99
CA CYS A 248 49.63 -10.05 5.30
C CYS A 248 49.02 -10.92 6.40
N SER A 249 49.85 -11.59 7.20
CA SER A 249 49.34 -12.49 8.26
C SER A 249 48.77 -11.75 9.47
N ARG A 250 49.05 -10.44 9.60
CA ARG A 250 48.48 -9.57 10.64
C ARG A 250 47.66 -8.44 10.00
N GLN A 251 47.93 -7.19 10.38
CA GLN A 251 47.16 -6.01 9.98
C GLN A 251 47.82 -5.32 8.80
N VAL A 252 46.98 -4.84 7.87
CA VAL A 252 47.34 -3.89 6.81
C VAL A 252 46.78 -2.53 7.21
N ARG A 253 47.64 -1.54 7.43
CA ARG A 253 47.24 -0.16 7.77
C ARG A 253 47.80 0.81 6.74
N LEU A 254 46.92 1.37 5.92
CA LEU A 254 47.17 2.33 4.85
C LEU A 254 46.36 3.61 5.12
N ASP A 255 46.52 4.17 6.32
CA ASP A 255 45.73 5.29 6.82
C ASP A 255 46.37 6.66 6.54
N ARG A 256 45.54 7.68 6.35
CA ARG A 256 45.94 9.07 6.07
C ARG A 256 46.87 9.23 4.86
N MET A 257 46.75 8.33 3.88
CA MET A 257 47.55 8.41 2.66
C MET A 257 47.05 9.50 1.71
N ILE A 258 47.99 10.14 1.02
CA ILE A 258 47.71 11.05 -0.09
C ILE A 258 48.28 10.41 -1.35
N VAL A 259 47.42 9.96 -2.26
CA VAL A 259 47.83 9.27 -3.49
C VAL A 259 47.32 10.03 -4.71
N ASN A 260 48.20 10.83 -5.28
CA ASN A 260 47.92 11.60 -6.49
C ASN A 260 48.53 10.87 -7.69
N GLY A 261 47.71 10.16 -8.45
CA GLY A 261 48.09 9.60 -9.75
C GLY A 261 47.68 10.54 -10.90
N PRO A 262 48.24 10.36 -12.11
CA PRO A 262 47.75 11.06 -13.31
C PRO A 262 46.27 10.71 -13.60
N GLU A 263 45.55 11.62 -14.26
CA GLU A 263 44.09 11.53 -14.48
C GLU A 263 43.63 10.29 -15.27
N ASP A 264 44.54 9.64 -16.01
CA ASP A 264 44.30 8.49 -16.86
C ASP A 264 44.40 7.14 -16.12
N GLN A 265 44.89 7.11 -14.89
CA GLN A 265 44.99 5.88 -14.10
C GLN A 265 43.66 5.53 -13.41
N ALA A 266 43.26 4.27 -13.52
CA ALA A 266 41.98 3.77 -13.02
C ALA A 266 41.88 3.72 -11.47
N PHE A 267 43.01 3.60 -10.77
CA PHE A 267 43.07 3.42 -9.32
C PHE A 267 44.13 4.30 -8.65
N SER A 268 43.93 4.61 -7.37
CA SER A 268 44.89 5.20 -6.44
C SER A 268 45.51 4.12 -5.54
N VAL A 269 44.71 3.17 -5.05
CA VAL A 269 45.19 2.06 -4.22
C VAL A 269 44.52 0.78 -4.70
N ALA A 270 45.32 -0.25 -5.02
CA ALA A 270 44.83 -1.58 -5.40
C ALA A 270 45.24 -2.63 -4.37
N LEU A 271 44.27 -3.40 -3.89
CA LEU A 271 44.39 -4.51 -2.94
C LEU A 271 43.62 -5.73 -3.44
N ASP A 272 43.48 -5.84 -4.76
CA ASP A 272 42.69 -6.91 -5.37
C ASP A 272 43.32 -8.26 -5.08
N ARG A 273 42.51 -9.24 -4.67
CA ARG A 273 42.96 -10.57 -4.22
C ARG A 273 43.85 -10.57 -2.98
N ALA A 274 43.94 -9.46 -2.24
CA ALA A 274 44.70 -9.39 -0.99
C ALA A 274 44.16 -10.35 0.07
N ARG A 275 45.05 -10.89 0.91
CA ARG A 275 44.75 -11.73 2.06
C ARG A 275 45.28 -11.10 3.32
N VAL A 276 44.38 -10.75 4.24
CA VAL A 276 44.71 -10.06 5.50
C VAL A 276 44.22 -10.88 6.67
N GLY A 277 45.15 -11.38 7.50
CA GLY A 277 44.85 -12.21 8.67
C GLY A 277 44.29 -11.43 9.87
N GLY A 278 44.35 -10.09 9.84
CA GLY A 278 43.79 -9.18 10.82
C GLY A 278 42.96 -8.07 10.18
N ASP A 279 43.10 -6.85 10.70
CA ASP A 279 42.34 -5.70 10.19
C ASP A 279 42.94 -5.14 8.89
N LEU A 280 42.08 -4.62 8.02
CA LEU A 280 42.41 -3.77 6.88
C LEU A 280 41.93 -2.35 7.19
N ASP A 281 42.85 -1.41 7.35
CA ASP A 281 42.55 -0.01 7.69
C ASP A 281 43.00 0.91 6.56
N LEU A 282 42.04 1.48 5.84
CA LEU A 282 42.19 2.42 4.73
C LEU A 282 41.64 3.81 5.11
N THR A 283 41.62 4.12 6.41
CA THR A 283 40.98 5.32 6.92
C THR A 283 41.71 6.58 6.47
N GLY A 284 40.99 7.54 5.88
CA GLY A 284 41.51 8.87 5.59
C GLY A 284 42.32 8.97 4.29
N ILE A 285 42.15 8.04 3.35
CA ILE A 285 42.78 8.11 2.03
C ILE A 285 42.23 9.29 1.24
N ARG A 286 43.12 10.06 0.62
CA ARG A 286 42.80 11.12 -0.34
C ARG A 286 43.50 10.83 -1.66
N GLY A 287 42.75 10.89 -2.76
CA GLY A 287 43.33 10.65 -4.08
C GLY A 287 42.41 11.02 -5.23
N MET A 288 42.89 10.78 -6.45
CA MET A 288 42.12 11.03 -7.67
C MET A 288 41.46 9.75 -8.21
N GLY A 289 42.13 8.60 -8.13
CA GLY A 289 41.67 7.31 -8.65
C GLY A 289 40.93 6.46 -7.62
N SER A 290 40.47 5.29 -8.05
CA SER A 290 39.69 4.34 -7.24
C SER A 290 40.49 3.64 -6.14
N VAL A 291 39.82 3.21 -5.08
CA VAL A 291 40.37 2.27 -4.08
C VAL A 291 39.73 0.92 -4.33
N THR A 292 40.51 -0.06 -4.79
CA THR A 292 40.03 -1.41 -5.13
C THR A 292 40.55 -2.44 -4.12
N ALA A 293 39.67 -3.33 -3.69
CA ALA A 293 39.95 -4.48 -2.83
C ALA A 293 39.03 -5.63 -3.26
N GLU A 294 38.98 -5.89 -4.57
CA GLU A 294 38.10 -6.88 -5.18
C GLU A 294 38.60 -8.29 -4.87
N SER A 295 37.66 -9.20 -4.58
CA SER A 295 37.97 -10.58 -4.21
C SER A 295 38.98 -10.71 -3.06
N CYS A 296 39.09 -9.68 -2.20
CA CYS A 296 39.98 -9.72 -1.05
C CYS A 296 39.41 -10.61 0.06
N ARG A 297 40.28 -11.06 0.96
CA ARG A 297 39.91 -11.81 2.15
C ARG A 297 40.48 -11.12 3.39
N VAL A 298 39.60 -10.68 4.28
CA VAL A 298 39.97 -10.00 5.53
C VAL A 298 39.34 -10.76 6.69
N GLU A 299 40.17 -11.29 7.60
CA GLU A 299 39.71 -12.01 8.79
C GLU A 299 39.27 -11.06 9.91
N GLY A 300 39.82 -9.83 9.95
CA GLY A 300 39.43 -8.78 10.89
C GLY A 300 38.42 -7.78 10.32
N LYS A 301 38.47 -6.54 10.81
CA LYS A 301 37.64 -5.43 10.32
C LYS A 301 38.22 -4.85 9.04
N ALA A 302 37.37 -4.36 8.15
CA ALA A 302 37.76 -3.62 6.96
C ALA A 302 37.18 -2.20 7.02
N LEU A 303 38.05 -1.20 7.18
CA LEU A 303 37.70 0.19 7.45
C LEU A 303 38.05 1.07 6.25
N PHE A 304 37.04 1.53 5.52
CA PHE A 304 37.09 2.46 4.38
C PHE A 304 36.55 3.84 4.79
N ASN A 305 36.94 4.29 5.97
CA ASN A 305 36.35 5.47 6.60
C ASN A 305 37.06 6.76 6.16
N SER A 306 36.32 7.87 6.06
CA SER A 306 36.86 9.20 5.75
C SER A 306 37.67 9.25 4.43
N ILE A 307 37.33 8.39 3.46
CA ILE A 307 37.96 8.37 2.14
C ILE A 307 37.37 9.48 1.26
N ALA A 308 38.22 10.24 0.58
CA ALA A 308 37.82 11.27 -0.36
C ALA A 308 38.53 11.07 -1.71
N LEU A 309 37.79 10.66 -2.74
CA LEU A 309 38.31 10.40 -4.08
C LEU A 309 37.67 11.35 -5.09
N ALA A 310 38.46 12.19 -5.75
CA ALA A 310 37.92 13.22 -6.64
C ALA A 310 37.23 12.64 -7.89
N HIS A 311 37.74 11.55 -8.44
CA HIS A 311 37.22 10.89 -9.65
C HIS A 311 37.10 9.36 -9.51
N GLY A 312 37.50 8.79 -8.37
CA GLY A 312 37.57 7.35 -8.13
C GLY A 312 36.34 6.76 -7.44
N SER A 313 36.24 5.43 -7.50
CA SER A 313 35.23 4.62 -6.81
C SER A 313 35.86 3.79 -5.69
N ILE A 314 35.05 3.21 -4.80
CA ILE A 314 35.50 2.19 -3.85
C ILE A 314 34.91 0.86 -4.32
N SER A 315 35.75 -0.14 -4.59
CA SER A 315 35.30 -1.48 -4.98
C SER A 315 35.80 -2.52 -3.99
N VAL A 316 34.86 -3.27 -3.41
CA VAL A 316 35.09 -4.41 -2.52
C VAL A 316 34.35 -5.66 -3.01
N SER A 317 34.01 -5.66 -4.32
CA SER A 317 33.18 -6.66 -4.96
C SER A 317 33.78 -8.07 -4.83
N GLY A 318 32.92 -9.07 -4.60
CA GLY A 318 33.33 -10.47 -4.40
C GLY A 318 34.22 -10.73 -3.16
N GLY A 319 34.51 -9.71 -2.35
CA GLY A 319 35.34 -9.83 -1.16
C GLY A 319 34.71 -10.66 -0.05
N ARG A 320 35.54 -11.21 0.84
CA ARG A 320 35.12 -11.93 2.05
C ARG A 320 35.67 -11.22 3.28
N PHE A 321 34.78 -10.62 4.05
CA PHE A 321 35.08 -9.85 5.24
C PHE A 321 34.47 -10.58 6.44
N ALA A 322 35.29 -11.27 7.22
CA ALA A 322 34.80 -12.00 8.40
C ALA A 322 34.35 -11.05 9.51
N GLY A 323 34.99 -9.87 9.61
CA GLY A 323 34.59 -8.79 10.52
C GLY A 323 33.65 -7.76 9.88
N THR A 324 33.56 -6.60 10.54
CA THR A 324 32.77 -5.47 10.07
C THR A 324 33.39 -4.85 8.82
N LEU A 325 32.57 -4.54 7.83
CA LEU A 325 32.92 -3.69 6.69
C LEU A 325 32.29 -2.31 6.87
N GLU A 326 33.12 -1.28 7.02
CA GLU A 326 32.71 0.10 7.29
C GLU A 326 33.19 1.03 6.18
N ALA A 327 32.27 1.81 5.62
CA ALA A 327 32.54 2.87 4.66
C ALA A 327 31.77 4.13 5.08
N GLN A 328 32.25 4.78 6.15
CA GLN A 328 31.63 5.96 6.76
C GLN A 328 32.37 7.24 6.43
N LYS A 329 31.63 8.35 6.28
CA LYS A 329 32.18 9.68 5.89
C LYS A 329 32.94 9.62 4.56
N VAL A 330 32.48 8.79 3.65
CA VAL A 330 33.05 8.65 2.30
C VAL A 330 32.58 9.82 1.44
N SER A 331 33.47 10.38 0.60
CA SER A 331 33.14 11.42 -0.37
C SER A 331 33.58 11.01 -1.76
N LEU A 332 32.59 10.72 -2.62
CA LEU A 332 32.79 10.23 -4.00
C LEU A 332 31.96 11.09 -4.97
N PRO A 333 32.38 12.32 -5.32
CA PRO A 333 31.65 13.24 -6.17
C PRO A 333 31.55 12.85 -7.66
N LYS A 334 32.21 11.78 -8.09
CA LYS A 334 32.07 11.20 -9.43
C LYS A 334 32.12 9.67 -9.45
N GLY A 335 32.19 9.03 -8.28
CA GLY A 335 32.40 7.58 -8.14
C GLY A 335 31.18 6.86 -7.56
N HIS A 336 31.35 5.56 -7.31
CA HIS A 336 30.40 4.72 -6.58
C HIS A 336 31.09 3.84 -5.56
N LEU A 337 30.29 3.21 -4.70
CA LEU A 337 30.72 2.13 -3.84
C LEU A 337 30.15 0.81 -4.38
N ASP A 338 31.01 -0.11 -4.82
CA ASP A 338 30.64 -1.46 -5.25
C ASP A 338 31.01 -2.48 -4.17
N ALA A 339 30.00 -3.10 -3.57
CA ALA A 339 30.07 -4.21 -2.64
C ALA A 339 29.28 -5.43 -3.16
N SER A 340 29.05 -5.51 -4.47
CA SER A 340 28.32 -6.61 -5.10
C SER A 340 29.01 -7.95 -4.85
N TYR A 341 28.22 -9.00 -4.60
CA TYR A 341 28.70 -10.35 -4.27
C TYR A 341 29.64 -10.47 -3.06
N ALA A 342 29.82 -9.41 -2.28
CA ALA A 342 30.64 -9.45 -1.08
C ALA A 342 29.96 -10.30 0.00
N HIS A 343 30.78 -10.97 0.81
CA HIS A 343 30.32 -11.67 2.01
C HIS A 343 30.86 -10.92 3.22
N VAL A 344 29.97 -10.41 4.06
CA VAL A 344 30.29 -9.59 5.23
C VAL A 344 29.79 -10.31 6.47
N GLY A 345 30.60 -10.36 7.52
CA GLY A 345 30.23 -10.98 8.79
C GLY A 345 29.17 -10.16 9.55
N PRO A 346 29.52 -9.56 10.70
CA PRO A 346 28.53 -9.03 11.62
C PRO A 346 27.83 -7.74 11.14
N THR A 347 28.50 -6.88 10.39
CA THR A 347 27.92 -5.57 10.04
C THR A 347 28.52 -5.03 8.75
N LEU A 348 27.64 -4.55 7.87
CA LEU A 348 27.96 -3.63 6.79
C LEU A 348 27.45 -2.24 7.18
N ALA A 349 28.33 -1.24 7.23
CA ALA A 349 27.95 0.13 7.55
C ALA A 349 28.40 1.08 6.44
N ILE A 350 27.45 1.78 5.80
CA ILE A 350 27.71 2.69 4.68
C ILE A 350 27.16 4.08 5.04
N GLY A 351 27.95 5.13 4.81
CA GLY A 351 27.58 6.51 5.09
C GLY A 351 28.54 7.53 4.47
N GLY A 352 28.02 8.70 4.10
CA GLY A 352 28.80 9.75 3.43
C GLY A 352 28.07 10.39 2.26
N ASP A 353 28.80 11.20 1.50
CA ASP A 353 28.30 11.99 0.38
C ASP A 353 28.79 11.39 -0.95
N LEU A 354 27.93 10.63 -1.63
CA LEU A 354 28.17 10.00 -2.93
C LEU A 354 27.37 10.74 -4.01
N HIS A 355 27.95 11.80 -4.54
CA HIS A 355 27.33 12.50 -5.67
C HIS A 355 27.86 11.86 -6.95
N GLN A 356 27.05 11.11 -7.69
CA GLN A 356 27.39 10.75 -9.07
C GLN A 356 27.04 11.87 -10.05
N ASN A 357 27.88 11.99 -11.08
CA ASN A 357 27.69 12.95 -12.18
C ASN A 357 26.82 12.39 -13.33
N LEU A 358 26.55 11.08 -13.44
CA LEU A 358 25.86 10.52 -14.60
C LEU A 358 25.07 9.25 -14.25
N ALA A 359 23.79 9.39 -13.86
CA ALA A 359 22.71 8.41 -14.03
C ALA A 359 22.92 6.93 -13.54
N GLY A 360 23.95 6.63 -12.75
CA GLY A 360 24.27 5.26 -12.30
C GLY A 360 23.88 4.95 -10.86
N ASP A 361 24.26 3.75 -10.42
CA ASP A 361 24.12 3.30 -9.03
C ASP A 361 25.24 3.93 -8.19
N SER A 362 24.91 4.59 -7.09
CA SER A 362 25.91 5.18 -6.18
C SER A 362 26.42 4.17 -5.16
N VAL A 363 25.57 3.22 -4.78
CA VAL A 363 25.94 2.06 -3.97
C VAL A 363 25.40 0.81 -4.65
N ASP A 364 26.28 -0.08 -5.08
CA ASP A 364 25.92 -1.40 -5.59
C ASP A 364 26.22 -2.46 -4.52
N ALA A 365 25.18 -3.00 -3.89
CA ALA A 365 25.27 -4.12 -2.97
C ALA A 365 24.38 -5.27 -3.44
N ARG A 366 24.26 -5.46 -4.77
CA ARG A 366 23.52 -6.59 -5.34
C ARG A 366 24.19 -7.91 -4.98
N HIS A 367 23.37 -8.91 -4.68
CA HIS A 367 23.84 -10.25 -4.28
C HIS A 367 24.75 -10.28 -3.05
N ILE A 368 24.83 -9.20 -2.27
CA ILE A 368 25.62 -9.18 -1.04
C ILE A 368 25.05 -10.16 -0.02
N ASP A 369 25.92 -10.83 0.72
CA ASP A 369 25.56 -11.70 1.84
C ASP A 369 26.12 -11.13 3.15
N VAL A 370 25.25 -10.59 3.99
CA VAL A 370 25.60 -10.01 5.28
C VAL A 370 25.04 -10.90 6.38
N ILE A 371 25.90 -11.53 7.17
CA ILE A 371 25.48 -12.45 8.24
C ILE A 371 24.69 -11.71 9.32
N GLY A 372 25.09 -10.48 9.64
CA GLY A 372 24.40 -9.64 10.61
C GLY A 372 23.57 -8.53 9.98
N ARG A 373 23.84 -7.28 10.39
CA ARG A 373 23.00 -6.12 10.05
C ARG A 373 23.62 -5.23 8.97
N VAL A 374 22.77 -4.53 8.23
CA VAL A 374 23.15 -3.44 7.34
C VAL A 374 22.74 -2.12 7.99
N VAL A 375 23.67 -1.17 8.07
CA VAL A 375 23.44 0.18 8.59
C VAL A 375 23.77 1.19 7.50
N LEU A 376 22.77 1.96 7.10
CA LEU A 376 22.91 3.10 6.20
C LEU A 376 22.70 4.36 7.06
N SER A 377 23.73 5.18 7.23
CA SER A 377 23.69 6.32 8.14
C SER A 377 24.28 7.57 7.51
N SER A 378 23.53 8.68 7.51
CA SER A 378 23.95 9.95 6.89
C SER A 378 24.47 9.76 5.46
N LEU A 379 23.73 8.97 4.69
CA LEU A 379 24.04 8.65 3.30
C LEU A 379 23.32 9.65 2.40
N LYS A 380 24.10 10.50 1.72
CA LYS A 380 23.59 11.38 0.67
C LYS A 380 24.07 10.85 -0.66
N SER A 381 23.12 10.58 -1.54
CA SER A 381 23.39 9.99 -2.85
C SER A 381 22.63 10.74 -3.92
N SER A 382 23.23 10.99 -5.10
CA SER A 382 22.47 11.42 -6.28
C SER A 382 21.99 10.26 -7.15
N GLY A 383 22.56 9.06 -6.99
CA GLY A 383 22.15 7.84 -7.69
C GLY A 383 21.48 6.81 -6.78
N ALA A 384 21.18 5.64 -7.33
CA ALA A 384 20.45 4.58 -6.64
C ALA A 384 21.32 3.82 -5.62
N VAL A 385 20.65 3.25 -4.62
CA VAL A 385 21.21 2.29 -3.66
C VAL A 385 20.61 0.91 -3.96
N GLN A 386 21.43 -0.03 -4.40
CA GLN A 386 21.00 -1.34 -4.88
C GLN A 386 21.29 -2.45 -3.85
N PHE A 387 20.24 -3.10 -3.35
CA PHE A 387 20.25 -4.31 -2.52
C PHE A 387 19.51 -5.47 -3.19
N GLY A 388 19.43 -5.45 -4.53
CA GLY A 388 18.78 -6.51 -5.30
C GLY A 388 19.39 -7.88 -4.98
N ARG A 389 18.54 -8.85 -4.60
CA ARG A 389 18.93 -10.22 -4.20
C ARG A 389 19.93 -10.28 -3.03
N ALA A 390 20.01 -9.22 -2.22
CA ALA A 390 20.81 -9.21 -1.00
C ALA A 390 20.27 -10.20 0.04
N LYS A 391 21.15 -10.77 0.85
CA LYS A 391 20.82 -11.55 2.05
C LYS A 391 21.33 -10.80 3.27
N ILE A 392 20.43 -10.53 4.22
CA ILE A 392 20.73 -9.82 5.46
C ILE A 392 20.22 -10.69 6.61
N GLY A 393 21.14 -11.27 7.38
CA GLY A 393 20.83 -12.23 8.44
C GLY A 393 20.28 -11.62 9.73
N ALA A 394 20.32 -10.29 9.88
CA ALA A 394 19.66 -9.55 10.94
C ALA A 394 18.72 -8.47 10.37
N LEU A 395 19.05 -7.18 10.49
CA LEU A 395 18.16 -6.07 10.13
C LEU A 395 18.82 -5.10 9.15
N LEU A 396 17.99 -4.37 8.41
CA LEU A 396 18.39 -3.19 7.64
C LEU A 396 17.94 -1.95 8.41
N GLN A 397 18.89 -1.10 8.79
CA GLN A 397 18.64 0.16 9.48
C GLN A 397 19.13 1.31 8.60
N ALA A 398 18.25 2.27 8.37
CA ALA A 398 18.47 3.42 7.53
C ALA A 398 18.17 4.68 8.33
N GLU A 399 19.15 5.56 8.53
CA GLU A 399 18.98 6.82 9.25
C GLU A 399 19.58 7.98 8.45
N ASP A 400 18.88 9.12 8.41
CA ASP A 400 19.36 10.33 7.72
C ASP A 400 19.72 10.08 6.23
N LEU A 401 18.89 9.30 5.54
CA LEU A 401 19.10 8.97 4.12
C LEU A 401 18.55 10.06 3.20
N HIS A 402 19.39 10.55 2.29
CA HIS A 402 18.99 11.49 1.24
C HIS A 402 19.36 10.91 -0.11
N LEU A 403 18.43 10.21 -0.76
CA LEU A 403 18.70 9.46 -1.99
C LEU A 403 18.07 10.14 -3.22
N GLY A 404 18.91 10.36 -4.23
CA GLY A 404 18.55 10.80 -5.57
C GLY A 404 17.78 9.74 -6.34
N LYS A 405 17.14 10.13 -7.45
CA LYS A 405 16.56 9.18 -8.41
C LYS A 405 17.70 8.41 -9.10
N GLY A 406 17.59 7.09 -9.21
CA GLY A 406 18.48 6.32 -10.07
C GLY A 406 18.28 6.72 -11.54
N GLY A 407 19.31 6.60 -12.37
CA GLY A 407 19.29 6.84 -13.83
C GLY A 407 18.11 7.60 -14.45
N ALA A 408 17.40 6.96 -15.37
CA ALA A 408 16.24 7.54 -16.06
C ALA A 408 14.98 7.63 -15.18
N GLY A 409 15.10 8.09 -13.92
CA GLY A 409 14.03 8.10 -12.93
C GLY A 409 13.81 6.75 -12.23
N GLY A 410 14.80 5.85 -12.28
CA GLY A 410 14.80 4.59 -11.57
C GLY A 410 14.70 4.72 -10.04
N PRO A 411 14.62 3.59 -9.32
CA PRO A 411 14.46 3.58 -7.87
C PRO A 411 15.60 4.32 -7.17
N SER A 412 15.27 5.06 -6.11
CA SER A 412 16.28 5.58 -5.18
C SER A 412 16.89 4.45 -4.36
N MET A 413 16.07 3.46 -4.00
CA MET A 413 16.51 2.25 -3.32
C MET A 413 15.80 1.04 -3.92
N ASP A 414 16.58 0.05 -4.35
CA ASP A 414 16.08 -1.20 -4.92
C ASP A 414 16.46 -2.36 -3.99
N MET A 415 15.46 -3.08 -3.52
CA MET A 415 15.56 -4.26 -2.65
C MET A 415 14.84 -5.45 -3.30
N GLU A 416 14.75 -5.47 -4.63
CA GLU A 416 14.08 -6.54 -5.36
C GLU A 416 14.68 -7.91 -5.00
N GLN A 417 13.83 -8.86 -4.60
CA GLN A 417 14.20 -10.20 -4.17
C GLN A 417 15.19 -10.24 -2.98
N ALA A 418 15.31 -9.16 -2.22
CA ALA A 418 16.13 -9.17 -1.00
C ALA A 418 15.50 -10.08 0.07
N SER A 419 16.34 -10.76 0.85
CA SER A 419 15.94 -11.56 2.00
C SER A 419 16.54 -10.95 3.26
N ILE A 420 15.68 -10.43 4.13
CA ILE A 420 16.03 -9.83 5.42
C ILE A 420 15.39 -10.68 6.50
N VAL A 421 16.20 -11.31 7.35
CA VAL A 421 15.68 -12.21 8.40
C VAL A 421 14.93 -11.44 9.47
N GLY A 422 15.38 -10.24 9.82
CA GLY A 422 14.72 -9.32 10.75
C GLY A 422 13.89 -8.26 10.03
N GLY A 423 13.91 -7.03 10.54
CA GLY A 423 13.13 -5.90 10.03
C GLY A 423 13.90 -4.95 9.12
N ALA A 424 13.17 -4.10 8.41
CA ALA A 424 13.69 -2.97 7.65
C ALA A 424 13.17 -1.67 8.28
N TYR A 425 14.08 -0.86 8.81
CA TYR A 425 13.77 0.33 9.62
C TYR A 425 14.33 1.57 8.94
N PHE A 426 13.43 2.46 8.51
CA PHE A 426 13.75 3.78 7.99
C PHE A 426 13.47 4.82 9.07
N GLY A 427 14.55 5.27 9.70
CA GLY A 427 14.59 6.25 10.77
C GLY A 427 14.26 7.67 10.32
N ALA A 428 14.47 8.62 11.23
CA ALA A 428 14.18 10.04 10.99
C ALA A 428 14.99 10.61 9.81
N SER A 429 14.45 11.67 9.19
CA SER A 429 15.11 12.45 8.13
C SER A 429 15.42 11.65 6.86
N CYS A 430 14.69 10.57 6.58
CA CYS A 430 14.79 9.86 5.31
C CYS A 430 14.00 10.58 4.21
N ASN A 431 14.67 10.87 3.09
CA ASN A 431 14.11 11.49 1.90
C ASN A 431 14.63 10.77 0.64
N LEU A 432 13.75 10.01 0.01
CA LEU A 432 14.02 9.32 -1.24
C LEU A 432 13.31 10.11 -2.34
N THR A 433 14.06 10.76 -3.22
CA THR A 433 13.49 11.56 -4.31
C THR A 433 12.95 10.71 -5.47
N GLY A 434 13.20 9.41 -5.46
CA GLY A 434 12.65 8.41 -6.37
C GLY A 434 12.06 7.21 -5.63
N PRO A 435 11.61 6.18 -6.37
CA PRO A 435 10.89 5.05 -5.79
C PRO A 435 11.70 4.21 -4.81
N LEU A 436 11.02 3.66 -3.80
CA LEU A 436 11.47 2.49 -3.07
C LEU A 436 10.88 1.23 -3.72
N ARG A 437 11.73 0.32 -4.17
CA ARG A 437 11.31 -0.96 -4.74
C ARG A 437 11.68 -2.11 -3.83
N ALA A 438 10.70 -2.88 -3.37
CA ALA A 438 10.86 -4.09 -2.56
C ALA A 438 10.07 -5.28 -3.16
N ARG A 439 10.07 -5.40 -4.50
CA ARG A 439 9.35 -6.46 -5.21
C ARG A 439 9.88 -7.84 -4.84
N ASN A 440 8.98 -8.77 -4.53
CA ASN A 440 9.31 -10.14 -4.14
C ASN A 440 10.33 -10.24 -3.00
N ALA A 441 10.50 -9.19 -2.19
CA ALA A 441 11.37 -9.21 -1.03
C ALA A 441 10.73 -10.06 0.08
N SER A 442 11.56 -10.64 0.95
CA SER A 442 11.13 -11.37 2.13
C SER A 442 11.74 -10.71 3.36
N ILE A 443 10.89 -10.21 4.26
CA ILE A 443 11.29 -9.53 5.49
C ILE A 443 10.65 -10.28 6.67
N GLY A 444 11.48 -10.82 7.57
CA GLY A 444 11.04 -11.70 8.65
C GLY A 444 10.55 -10.99 9.92
N ALA A 445 10.50 -9.66 9.91
CA ALA A 445 9.82 -8.88 10.94
C ALA A 445 8.99 -7.76 10.29
N LEU A 446 9.00 -6.56 10.87
CA LEU A 446 8.24 -5.41 10.38
C LEU A 446 9.06 -4.54 9.41
N MET A 447 8.34 -3.82 8.53
CA MET A 447 8.90 -2.78 7.67
C MET A 447 8.35 -1.44 8.15
N GLN A 448 9.22 -0.59 8.70
CA GLN A 448 8.81 0.65 9.36
C GLN A 448 9.45 1.87 8.75
N PHE A 449 8.63 2.90 8.56
CA PHE A 449 9.04 4.23 8.16
C PHE A 449 8.72 5.22 9.26
N SER A 450 9.69 6.08 9.57
CA SER A 450 9.47 7.18 10.51
C SER A 450 8.52 8.21 9.91
N PRO A 451 7.72 8.91 10.75
CA PRO A 451 6.86 9.99 10.30
C PRO A 451 7.61 10.99 9.41
N TRP A 452 6.93 11.51 8.39
CA TRP A 452 7.45 12.49 7.43
C TRP A 452 8.51 11.98 6.45
N THR A 453 8.78 10.67 6.41
CA THR A 453 9.60 10.06 5.35
C THR A 453 8.97 10.36 4.00
N ARG A 454 9.78 10.84 3.04
CA ARG A 454 9.32 11.22 1.70
C ARG A 454 9.77 10.22 0.64
N PHE A 455 8.86 9.91 -0.28
CA PHE A 455 9.11 9.06 -1.44
C PHE A 455 8.67 9.78 -2.71
N GLY A 456 9.61 10.02 -3.61
CA GLY A 456 9.35 10.62 -4.91
C GLY A 456 8.86 9.59 -5.92
N ALA A 457 8.08 10.05 -6.90
CA ALA A 457 7.53 9.17 -7.93
C ALA A 457 8.56 8.83 -9.02
N GLY A 458 8.53 7.58 -9.48
CA GLY A 458 9.22 7.14 -10.69
C GLY A 458 8.43 7.47 -11.96
N PRO A 459 8.96 7.14 -13.16
CA PRO A 459 8.32 7.37 -14.45
C PRO A 459 6.91 6.79 -14.55
N ASN A 460 6.65 5.69 -13.84
CA ASN A 460 5.35 5.01 -13.83
C ASN A 460 4.36 5.58 -12.78
N GLY A 461 4.73 6.67 -12.09
CA GLY A 461 3.91 7.29 -11.04
C GLY A 461 3.87 6.54 -9.72
N VAL A 462 4.70 5.52 -9.52
CA VAL A 462 4.78 4.76 -8.27
C VAL A 462 5.92 5.29 -7.42
N ALA A 463 5.67 5.51 -6.13
CA ALA A 463 6.66 5.91 -5.13
C ALA A 463 7.11 4.72 -4.26
N ILE A 464 6.22 3.79 -3.95
CA ILE A 464 6.54 2.56 -3.20
C ILE A 464 6.02 1.35 -3.96
N GLU A 465 6.92 0.44 -4.35
CA GLU A 465 6.62 -0.76 -5.12
C GLU A 465 6.99 -2.02 -4.33
N CYS A 466 5.99 -2.64 -3.69
CA CYS A 466 6.10 -3.81 -2.81
C CYS A 466 5.32 -5.03 -3.35
N SER A 467 5.14 -5.14 -4.67
CA SER A 467 4.44 -6.28 -5.28
C SER A 467 5.12 -7.62 -4.91
N GLY A 468 4.34 -8.58 -4.44
CA GLY A 468 4.83 -9.89 -4.00
C GLY A 468 5.67 -9.88 -2.73
N LEU A 469 5.72 -8.76 -1.98
CA LEU A 469 6.40 -8.67 -0.69
C LEU A 469 5.87 -9.74 0.27
N ARG A 470 6.77 -10.44 0.96
CA ARG A 470 6.44 -11.31 2.09
C ARG A 470 6.95 -10.67 3.37
N LEU A 471 6.05 -10.36 4.30
CA LEU A 471 6.35 -9.67 5.53
C LEU A 471 5.75 -10.43 6.71
N GLN A 472 6.58 -10.88 7.65
CA GLN A 472 6.12 -11.62 8.84
C GLN A 472 5.59 -10.70 9.96
N GLY A 473 5.53 -9.40 9.73
CA GLY A 473 4.99 -8.41 10.67
C GLY A 473 4.28 -7.27 9.96
N ASP A 474 4.29 -6.09 10.59
CA ASP A 474 3.52 -4.94 10.12
C ASP A 474 4.26 -4.17 9.01
N PHE A 475 3.48 -3.70 8.04
CA PHE A 475 3.91 -2.64 7.12
C PHE A 475 3.49 -1.29 7.75
N ALA A 476 4.41 -0.66 8.46
CA ALA A 476 4.15 0.54 9.25
C ALA A 476 4.66 1.80 8.53
N ALA A 477 3.77 2.48 7.80
CA ALA A 477 4.07 3.67 7.02
C ALA A 477 3.21 4.85 7.47
N ARG A 478 3.30 5.19 8.75
CA ARG A 478 2.54 6.30 9.35
C ARG A 478 3.10 7.66 8.96
N HIS A 479 2.21 8.61 8.66
CA HIS A 479 2.56 10.00 8.33
C HIS A 479 3.62 10.15 7.23
N ILE A 480 3.72 9.17 6.32
CA ILE A 480 4.63 9.27 5.18
C ILE A 480 4.05 10.19 4.09
N VAL A 481 4.92 10.67 3.21
CA VAL A 481 4.53 11.48 2.05
C VAL A 481 5.03 10.81 0.79
N CYS A 482 4.11 10.30 -0.02
CA CYS A 482 4.39 9.74 -1.33
C CYS A 482 3.96 10.72 -2.43
N GLU A 483 4.89 11.12 -3.30
CA GLU A 483 4.57 11.92 -4.49
C GLU A 483 3.85 11.08 -5.56
N GLY A 484 4.01 9.76 -5.52
CA GLY A 484 3.34 8.79 -6.40
C GLY A 484 2.44 7.83 -5.62
N GLY A 485 1.93 6.81 -6.32
CA GLY A 485 1.13 5.75 -5.75
C GLY A 485 1.93 4.72 -4.95
N LEU A 486 1.20 3.91 -4.19
CA LEU A 486 1.73 2.76 -3.45
C LEU A 486 1.15 1.48 -4.06
N VAL A 487 2.02 0.55 -4.43
CA VAL A 487 1.63 -0.73 -5.02
C VAL A 487 2.14 -1.89 -4.17
N ALA A 488 1.25 -2.78 -3.74
CA ALA A 488 1.54 -3.97 -2.95
C ALA A 488 0.76 -5.21 -3.46
N ASP A 489 0.58 -5.33 -4.77
CA ASP A 489 -0.14 -6.44 -5.38
C ASP A 489 0.47 -7.80 -5.03
N GLY A 490 -0.39 -8.78 -4.70
CA GLY A 490 0.03 -10.13 -4.35
C GLY A 490 0.94 -10.22 -3.12
N ALA A 491 1.05 -9.15 -2.33
CA ALA A 491 1.82 -9.16 -1.09
C ALA A 491 1.18 -10.10 -0.05
N ARG A 492 2.01 -10.63 0.85
CA ARG A 492 1.61 -11.47 1.98
C ARG A 492 2.15 -10.86 3.26
N LEU A 493 1.25 -10.44 4.14
CA LEU A 493 1.59 -9.77 5.39
C LEU A 493 0.94 -10.52 6.54
N ASP A 494 1.74 -10.94 7.51
CA ASP A 494 1.23 -11.61 8.72
C ASP A 494 0.70 -10.58 9.75
N GLY A 495 1.05 -9.29 9.59
CA GLY A 495 0.62 -8.18 10.46
C GLY A 495 -0.27 -7.16 9.76
N ASP A 496 -0.32 -5.95 10.33
CA ASP A 496 -1.14 -4.84 9.84
C ASP A 496 -0.52 -4.09 8.65
N PHE A 497 -1.37 -3.56 7.78
CA PHE A 497 -1.01 -2.60 6.74
C PHE A 497 -1.41 -1.19 7.18
N ASP A 498 -0.48 -0.49 7.82
CA ASP A 498 -0.74 0.75 8.55
C ASP A 498 -0.24 1.97 7.78
N LEU A 499 -1.18 2.76 7.25
CA LEU A 499 -0.94 4.00 6.54
C LEU A 499 -1.45 5.23 7.30
N GLN A 500 -1.67 5.14 8.62
CA GLN A 500 -2.31 6.23 9.36
C GLN A 500 -1.60 7.58 9.15
N GLY A 501 -2.35 8.62 8.81
CA GLY A 501 -1.80 9.94 8.59
C GLY A 501 -1.03 10.13 7.28
N ALA A 502 -0.93 9.12 6.42
CA ALA A 502 -0.16 9.19 5.18
C ALA A 502 -0.80 10.13 4.15
N THR A 503 0.04 10.69 3.27
CA THR A 503 -0.37 11.44 2.08
C THR A 503 0.19 10.73 0.85
N ILE A 504 -0.66 10.36 -0.10
CA ILE A 504 -0.29 9.54 -1.26
C ILE A 504 -0.75 10.21 -2.56
N GLY A 505 0.15 10.27 -3.55
CA GLY A 505 -0.12 10.79 -4.89
C GLY A 505 -0.15 12.32 -4.98
N LEU A 506 0.92 13.03 -4.61
CA LEU A 506 0.96 14.50 -4.70
C LEU A 506 0.70 15.04 -6.13
N VAL A 507 0.04 16.20 -6.17
CA VAL A 507 -0.42 16.90 -7.39
C VAL A 507 0.76 17.22 -8.32
N GLY A 508 0.73 16.69 -9.55
CA GLY A 508 1.69 17.02 -10.61
C GLY A 508 2.31 15.84 -11.36
N SER A 509 2.10 14.60 -10.90
CA SER A 509 2.51 13.40 -11.64
C SER A 509 1.48 13.03 -12.72
N GLU A 510 1.92 12.70 -13.94
CA GLU A 510 1.05 12.25 -15.05
C GLU A 510 0.29 10.96 -14.71
N SER A 511 0.76 10.23 -13.70
CA SER A 511 0.17 9.00 -13.19
C SER A 511 -0.42 9.24 -11.80
N ARG A 512 -1.69 9.66 -11.77
CA ARG A 512 -2.53 9.80 -10.56
C ARG A 512 -2.89 8.44 -9.96
N GLN A 513 -1.87 7.69 -9.56
CA GLN A 513 -2.02 6.37 -8.95
C GLN A 513 -2.19 6.50 -7.44
N GLY A 514 -3.22 5.86 -6.90
CA GLY A 514 -3.48 5.79 -5.47
C GLY A 514 -2.81 4.59 -4.83
N ILE A 515 -3.59 3.87 -4.02
CA ILE A 515 -3.14 2.66 -3.32
C ILE A 515 -3.67 1.45 -4.09
N ARG A 516 -2.77 0.53 -4.49
CA ARG A 516 -3.13 -0.71 -5.18
C ARG A 516 -2.57 -1.91 -4.43
N ILE A 517 -3.44 -2.76 -3.89
CA ILE A 517 -3.09 -3.93 -3.08
C ILE A 517 -3.91 -5.12 -3.60
N GLU A 518 -3.88 -5.38 -4.91
CA GLU A 518 -4.76 -6.36 -5.54
C GLU A 518 -4.25 -7.79 -5.30
N GLY A 519 -5.15 -8.72 -4.95
CA GLY A 519 -4.83 -10.13 -4.74
C GLY A 519 -3.87 -10.42 -3.58
N ALA A 520 -3.66 -9.46 -2.67
CA ALA A 520 -2.83 -9.64 -1.50
C ALA A 520 -3.54 -10.43 -0.39
N ALA A 521 -2.76 -11.00 0.53
CA ALA A 521 -3.23 -11.61 1.77
C ALA A 521 -2.62 -10.86 2.96
N ILE A 522 -3.45 -10.21 3.76
CA ILE A 522 -3.08 -9.47 4.96
C ILE A 522 -3.80 -10.15 6.12
N GLU A 523 -3.08 -10.79 7.03
CA GLU A 523 -3.70 -11.44 8.20
C GLU A 523 -4.20 -10.39 9.21
N GLY A 524 -3.52 -9.24 9.30
CA GLY A 524 -3.94 -8.10 10.12
C GLY A 524 -5.00 -7.20 9.46
N SER A 525 -4.98 -5.92 9.82
CA SER A 525 -5.93 -4.88 9.41
C SER A 525 -5.31 -3.91 8.41
N ILE A 526 -6.15 -3.24 7.60
CA ILE A 526 -5.75 -2.09 6.79
C ILE A 526 -6.20 -0.82 7.50
N LEU A 527 -5.25 0.01 7.93
CA LEU A 527 -5.51 1.20 8.75
C LEU A 527 -5.24 2.47 7.94
N LEU A 528 -6.29 3.24 7.65
CA LEU A 528 -6.24 4.46 6.83
C LEU A 528 -6.63 5.73 7.61
N ALA A 529 -6.79 5.67 8.93
CA ALA A 529 -7.20 6.82 9.75
C ALA A 529 -6.27 8.03 9.56
N ALA A 530 -6.83 9.23 9.60
CA ALA A 530 -6.13 10.50 9.40
C ALA A 530 -5.39 10.67 8.05
N CYS A 531 -5.64 9.81 7.05
CA CYS A 531 -5.03 9.94 5.72
C CYS A 531 -5.52 11.19 4.98
N ARG A 532 -4.75 12.28 5.09
CA ARG A 532 -5.16 13.62 4.61
C ARG A 532 -5.65 13.63 3.17
N VAL A 533 -4.87 13.07 2.23
CA VAL A 533 -5.29 12.91 0.83
C VAL A 533 -4.60 11.70 0.22
N ILE A 534 -5.40 10.81 -0.37
CA ILE A 534 -5.00 9.75 -1.29
C ILE A 534 -5.52 10.14 -2.67
N TRP A 535 -4.63 10.48 -3.60
CA TRP A 535 -5.00 10.77 -4.98
C TRP A 535 -4.96 9.51 -5.83
N GLY A 536 -6.01 9.28 -6.60
CA GLY A 536 -6.25 8.05 -7.33
C GLY A 536 -7.07 7.04 -6.50
N ALA A 537 -7.44 5.93 -7.15
CA ALA A 537 -8.29 4.92 -6.53
C ALA A 537 -7.57 4.12 -5.43
N LEU A 538 -8.30 3.79 -4.35
CA LEU A 538 -7.95 2.72 -3.42
C LEU A 538 -8.46 1.39 -4.00
N ARG A 539 -7.56 0.50 -4.42
CA ARG A 539 -7.89 -0.78 -5.07
C ARG A 539 -7.44 -1.96 -4.21
N LEU A 540 -8.42 -2.74 -3.76
CA LEU A 540 -8.28 -3.94 -2.93
C LEU A 540 -9.02 -5.14 -3.58
N THR A 541 -8.99 -5.21 -4.92
CA THR A 541 -9.69 -6.24 -5.67
C THR A 541 -9.13 -7.63 -5.33
N ALA A 542 -10.01 -8.58 -5.00
CA ALA A 542 -9.66 -9.95 -4.62
C ALA A 542 -8.64 -10.06 -3.45
N THR A 543 -8.55 -9.02 -2.63
CA THR A 543 -7.67 -8.98 -1.45
C THR A 543 -8.32 -9.73 -0.29
N ARG A 544 -7.51 -10.40 0.52
CA ARG A 544 -7.96 -11.03 1.78
C ARG A 544 -7.37 -10.26 2.95
N VAL A 545 -8.24 -9.78 3.84
CA VAL A 545 -7.89 -9.07 5.07
C VAL A 545 -8.44 -9.88 6.23
N GLY A 546 -7.60 -10.41 7.11
CA GLY A 546 -8.03 -11.19 8.28
C GLY A 546 -8.67 -10.31 9.36
N GLY A 547 -8.14 -9.11 9.53
CA GLY A 547 -8.66 -8.07 10.42
C GLY A 547 -9.70 -7.16 9.76
N GLN A 548 -9.65 -5.87 10.09
CA GLN A 548 -10.62 -4.86 9.63
C GLN A 548 -10.01 -3.90 8.61
N ILE A 549 -10.87 -3.19 7.87
CA ILE A 549 -10.46 -2.03 7.05
C ILE A 549 -11.04 -0.79 7.71
N SER A 550 -10.20 0.16 8.12
CA SER A 550 -10.64 1.35 8.84
C SER A 550 -10.19 2.66 8.21
N GLY A 551 -11.02 3.68 8.34
CA GLY A 551 -10.81 5.06 7.90
C GLY A 551 -11.78 5.99 8.62
N ASP A 552 -11.41 7.26 8.74
CA ASP A 552 -12.14 8.25 9.53
C ASP A 552 -12.48 9.51 8.71
N SER A 553 -12.99 10.54 9.38
CA SER A 553 -13.45 11.78 8.74
C SER A 553 -12.32 12.66 8.20
N GLU A 554 -11.09 12.39 8.61
CA GLU A 554 -9.88 13.01 8.08
C GLU A 554 -9.34 12.26 6.85
N THR A 555 -9.88 11.08 6.56
CA THR A 555 -9.50 10.25 5.41
C THR A 555 -10.18 10.76 4.13
N ILE A 556 -9.39 11.28 3.18
CA ILE A 556 -9.90 11.78 1.90
C ILE A 556 -9.27 11.00 0.74
N ILE A 557 -10.11 10.36 -0.06
CA ILE A 557 -9.74 9.65 -1.29
C ILE A 557 -10.30 10.44 -2.47
N LYS A 558 -9.43 10.89 -3.38
CA LYS A 558 -9.82 11.67 -4.55
C LYS A 558 -9.57 10.86 -5.81
N ALA A 559 -10.62 10.56 -6.57
CA ALA A 559 -10.47 9.97 -7.89
C ALA A 559 -9.61 10.88 -8.79
N ALA A 560 -8.88 10.28 -9.72
CA ALA A 560 -8.16 11.03 -10.75
C ALA A 560 -9.16 11.69 -11.72
N ASP A 561 -8.87 12.88 -12.28
CA ASP A 561 -9.83 13.63 -13.12
C ASP A 561 -10.36 12.93 -14.40
N ASN A 562 -10.00 11.66 -14.65
CA ASN A 562 -10.54 10.80 -15.71
C ASN A 562 -10.85 9.36 -15.24
N SER A 563 -10.77 9.08 -13.94
CA SER A 563 -11.11 7.76 -13.40
C SER A 563 -12.48 7.78 -12.78
N ASP A 564 -13.37 6.91 -13.22
CA ASP A 564 -14.71 6.74 -12.63
C ASP A 564 -14.69 6.05 -11.26
N LEU A 565 -13.53 5.83 -10.64
CA LEU A 565 -13.35 5.00 -9.45
C LEU A 565 -12.56 5.73 -8.36
N SER A 566 -13.12 5.76 -7.15
CA SER A 566 -12.46 6.25 -5.92
C SER A 566 -12.04 5.09 -5.03
N ILE A 567 -12.91 4.11 -4.84
CA ILE A 567 -12.70 2.93 -4.00
C ILE A 567 -13.13 1.69 -4.78
N LEU A 568 -12.33 0.63 -4.76
CA LEU A 568 -12.62 -0.64 -5.42
C LEU A 568 -12.25 -1.82 -4.50
N LEU A 569 -13.24 -2.45 -3.88
CA LEU A 569 -13.10 -3.63 -3.00
C LEU A 569 -13.75 -4.87 -3.62
N ASN A 570 -13.84 -4.94 -4.96
CA ASN A 570 -14.55 -6.01 -5.64
C ASN A 570 -13.96 -7.39 -5.29
N ARG A 571 -14.80 -8.33 -4.84
CA ARG A 571 -14.39 -9.67 -4.36
C ARG A 571 -13.36 -9.64 -3.21
N CYS A 572 -13.27 -8.53 -2.48
CA CYS A 572 -12.45 -8.46 -1.26
C CYS A 572 -13.11 -9.30 -0.16
N VAL A 573 -12.30 -10.05 0.60
CA VAL A 573 -12.75 -10.80 1.76
C VAL A 573 -12.17 -10.16 3.01
N VAL A 574 -13.03 -9.76 3.94
CA VAL A 574 -12.66 -9.11 5.20
C VAL A 574 -13.17 -9.97 6.36
N GLY A 575 -12.25 -10.53 7.15
CA GLY A 575 -12.54 -11.38 8.31
C GLY A 575 -13.10 -10.58 9.50
N GLY A 576 -12.74 -9.30 9.61
CA GLY A 576 -13.34 -8.34 10.53
C GLY A 576 -14.44 -7.50 9.87
N GLY A 577 -14.51 -6.22 10.25
CA GLY A 577 -15.47 -5.27 9.70
C GLY A 577 -14.85 -4.22 8.78
N ILE A 578 -15.70 -3.40 8.15
CA ILE A 578 -15.31 -2.19 7.43
C ILE A 578 -15.81 -0.99 8.23
N PHE A 579 -14.92 -0.12 8.66
CA PHE A 579 -15.22 1.04 9.50
C PHE A 579 -14.74 2.34 8.84
N PHE A 580 -15.62 2.97 8.07
CA PHE A 580 -15.40 4.25 7.40
C PHE A 580 -16.28 5.34 8.03
N SER A 581 -15.86 5.85 9.18
CA SER A 581 -16.60 6.89 9.93
C SER A 581 -16.27 8.29 9.40
N GLY A 582 -17.09 8.82 8.50
CA GLY A 582 -16.96 10.17 7.94
C GLY A 582 -16.03 10.28 6.74
N LEU A 583 -15.55 9.15 6.22
CA LEU A 583 -14.61 9.09 5.09
C LEU A 583 -15.15 9.82 3.87
N ARG A 584 -14.28 10.53 3.15
CA ARG A 584 -14.65 11.26 1.93
C ARG A 584 -14.02 10.64 0.69
N ALA A 585 -14.83 10.05 -0.17
CA ALA A 585 -14.45 9.50 -1.46
C ALA A 585 -15.02 10.38 -2.60
N GLU A 586 -14.19 11.27 -3.13
CA GLU A 586 -14.58 12.33 -4.06
C GLU A 586 -14.31 11.94 -5.54
N GLY A 587 -15.17 12.43 -6.44
CA GLY A 587 -14.90 12.42 -7.89
C GLY A 587 -15.06 11.09 -8.63
N GLY A 588 -15.50 10.02 -7.97
CA GLY A 588 -15.68 8.70 -8.61
C GLY A 588 -16.56 7.74 -7.81
N THR A 589 -16.81 6.57 -8.41
CA THR A 589 -17.59 5.45 -7.85
C THR A 589 -16.78 4.70 -6.79
N SER A 590 -17.40 4.44 -5.67
CA SER A 590 -16.94 3.52 -4.63
C SER A 590 -17.65 2.19 -4.81
N ASP A 591 -16.94 1.22 -5.41
CA ASP A 591 -17.43 -0.12 -5.70
C ASP A 591 -16.93 -1.13 -4.67
N LEU A 592 -17.82 -1.53 -3.77
CA LEU A 592 -17.63 -2.58 -2.77
C LEU A 592 -18.44 -3.84 -3.16
N GLY A 593 -18.83 -3.97 -4.43
CA GLY A 593 -19.65 -5.07 -4.93
C GLY A 593 -18.96 -6.43 -4.81
N HIS A 594 -19.75 -7.46 -4.52
CA HIS A 594 -19.29 -8.84 -4.31
C HIS A 594 -18.21 -9.00 -3.22
N ALA A 595 -18.01 -8.01 -2.35
CA ALA A 595 -17.17 -8.16 -1.18
C ALA A 595 -17.86 -9.05 -0.13
N GLU A 596 -17.07 -9.85 0.58
CA GLU A 596 -17.51 -10.68 1.69
C GLU A 596 -16.92 -10.11 2.98
N VAL A 597 -17.76 -9.53 3.83
CA VAL A 597 -17.38 -8.93 5.12
C VAL A 597 -18.00 -9.79 6.21
N MET A 598 -17.17 -10.48 6.99
CA MET A 598 -17.65 -11.35 8.06
C MET A 598 -18.18 -10.58 9.26
N GLY A 599 -17.68 -9.35 9.50
CA GLY A 599 -18.13 -8.44 10.53
C GLY A 599 -19.12 -7.37 10.04
N PRO A 600 -19.30 -6.28 10.82
CA PRO A 600 -20.18 -5.18 10.45
C PRO A 600 -19.54 -4.24 9.43
N MET A 601 -20.37 -3.49 8.72
CA MET A 601 -19.99 -2.44 7.78
C MET A 601 -20.54 -1.09 8.27
N HIS A 602 -19.68 -0.24 8.83
CA HIS A 602 -20.04 1.09 9.31
C HIS A 602 -19.47 2.14 8.37
N LEU A 603 -20.31 2.77 7.53
CA LEU A 603 -19.91 3.85 6.61
C LEU A 603 -20.49 5.21 7.05
N GLU A 604 -20.78 5.37 8.34
CA GLU A 604 -21.54 6.49 8.89
C GLU A 604 -20.90 7.85 8.59
N GLY A 605 -21.72 8.84 8.22
CA GLY A 605 -21.30 10.21 7.91
C GLY A 605 -20.42 10.34 6.66
N GLY A 606 -20.18 9.26 5.92
CA GLY A 606 -19.30 9.24 4.77
C GLY A 606 -19.85 10.02 3.56
N HIS A 607 -18.95 10.56 2.75
CA HIS A 607 -19.27 11.28 1.51
C HIS A 607 -18.76 10.46 0.32
N TYR A 608 -19.65 10.08 -0.59
CA TYR A 608 -19.33 9.23 -1.74
C TYR A 608 -19.91 9.85 -3.02
N GLY A 609 -19.25 9.62 -4.16
CA GLY A 609 -19.83 9.87 -5.48
C GLY A 609 -21.02 8.94 -5.73
N ARG A 610 -20.76 7.79 -6.33
CA ARG A 610 -21.68 6.66 -6.40
C ARG A 610 -21.22 5.57 -5.43
N LEU A 611 -22.12 4.97 -4.66
CA LEU A 611 -21.79 3.86 -3.75
C LEU A 611 -22.46 2.57 -4.26
N LEU A 612 -21.65 1.57 -4.61
CA LEU A 612 -22.11 0.26 -5.08
C LEU A 612 -21.74 -0.81 -4.06
N LEU A 613 -22.75 -1.52 -3.54
CA LEU A 613 -22.65 -2.64 -2.62
C LEU A 613 -23.33 -3.89 -3.22
N ASP A 614 -23.42 -3.93 -4.56
CA ASP A 614 -24.15 -4.96 -5.30
C ASP A 614 -23.54 -6.36 -5.04
N GLY A 615 -24.38 -7.30 -4.63
CA GLY A 615 -23.98 -8.68 -4.33
C GLY A 615 -23.01 -8.81 -3.15
N CYS A 616 -22.82 -7.75 -2.34
CA CYS A 616 -22.01 -7.81 -1.13
C CYS A 616 -22.68 -8.71 -0.07
N VAL A 617 -21.86 -9.42 0.70
CA VAL A 617 -22.29 -10.21 1.86
C VAL A 617 -21.73 -9.58 3.12
N ALA A 618 -22.59 -9.22 4.06
CA ALA A 618 -22.22 -8.69 5.37
C ALA A 618 -22.73 -9.61 6.48
N GLY A 619 -21.81 -10.10 7.32
CA GLY A 619 -22.13 -10.95 8.47
C GLY A 619 -22.65 -10.19 9.69
N GLY A 620 -22.54 -8.86 9.70
CA GLY A 620 -23.09 -7.98 10.74
C GLY A 620 -24.02 -6.91 10.19
N ASP A 621 -24.20 -5.84 10.95
CA ASP A 621 -25.00 -4.68 10.57
C ASP A 621 -24.30 -3.82 9.50
N VAL A 622 -25.11 -3.22 8.62
CA VAL A 622 -24.68 -2.25 7.61
C VAL A 622 -25.23 -0.88 7.99
N LEU A 623 -24.37 -0.05 8.60
CA LEU A 623 -24.72 1.29 9.07
C LEU A 623 -24.30 2.33 8.04
N LEU A 624 -25.27 2.99 7.43
CA LEU A 624 -25.15 4.06 6.44
C LEU A 624 -25.78 5.35 7.00
N ASN A 625 -25.68 5.56 8.31
CA ASN A 625 -26.25 6.73 8.98
C ASN A 625 -25.58 8.01 8.47
N GLU A 626 -26.36 9.04 8.17
CA GLU A 626 -25.90 10.35 7.69
C GLU A 626 -25.02 10.32 6.42
N VAL A 627 -24.99 9.19 5.69
CA VAL A 627 -24.23 9.04 4.44
C VAL A 627 -24.69 10.04 3.40
N ARG A 628 -23.75 10.53 2.59
CA ARG A 628 -24.02 11.42 1.46
C ARG A 628 -23.53 10.78 0.17
N CYS A 629 -24.45 10.44 -0.74
CA CYS A 629 -24.13 9.91 -2.05
C CYS A 629 -24.66 10.85 -3.13
N LEU A 630 -23.82 11.33 -4.05
CA LEU A 630 -24.23 12.30 -5.07
C LEU A 630 -24.71 11.67 -6.39
N GLU A 631 -24.37 10.41 -6.62
CA GLU A 631 -24.65 9.70 -7.87
C GLU A 631 -25.32 8.33 -7.66
N GLY A 632 -25.98 8.16 -6.51
CA GLY A 632 -26.83 7.03 -6.17
C GLY A 632 -26.17 6.01 -5.24
N LEU A 633 -27.03 5.20 -4.64
CA LEU A 633 -26.69 4.06 -3.79
C LEU A 633 -27.29 2.79 -4.41
N SER A 634 -26.46 1.77 -4.63
CA SER A 634 -26.92 0.46 -5.10
C SER A 634 -26.54 -0.61 -4.07
N LEU A 635 -27.52 -1.40 -3.64
CA LEU A 635 -27.41 -2.53 -2.71
C LEU A 635 -27.92 -3.81 -3.37
N ARG A 636 -27.95 -3.91 -4.71
CA ARG A 636 -28.72 -4.95 -5.42
C ARG A 636 -28.20 -6.34 -5.08
N ALA A 637 -29.09 -7.27 -4.76
CA ALA A 637 -28.75 -8.63 -4.37
C ALA A 637 -27.78 -8.72 -3.16
N MET A 638 -27.70 -7.68 -2.33
CA MET A 638 -26.91 -7.69 -1.10
C MET A 638 -27.53 -8.64 -0.08
N ARG A 639 -26.67 -9.36 0.67
CA ARG A 639 -27.07 -10.26 1.75
C ARG A 639 -26.50 -9.77 3.07
N VAL A 640 -27.37 -9.56 4.05
CA VAL A 640 -27.01 -9.01 5.36
C VAL A 640 -27.60 -9.88 6.46
N GLU A 641 -26.73 -10.44 7.31
CA GLU A 641 -27.13 -11.23 8.49
C GLU A 641 -27.59 -10.33 9.65
N GLY A 642 -27.18 -9.06 9.67
CA GLY A 642 -27.69 -8.03 10.57
C GLY A 642 -28.79 -7.16 9.94
N SER A 643 -28.79 -5.89 10.30
CA SER A 643 -29.72 -4.85 9.83
C SER A 643 -29.05 -3.90 8.85
N ILE A 644 -29.83 -3.28 7.96
CA ILE A 644 -29.40 -2.16 7.13
C ILE A 644 -30.03 -0.89 7.67
N VAL A 645 -29.21 0.09 8.06
CA VAL A 645 -29.67 1.35 8.67
C VAL A 645 -29.19 2.53 7.84
N LEU A 646 -30.12 3.32 7.31
CA LEU A 646 -29.91 4.48 6.43
C LEU A 646 -30.40 5.77 7.11
N ARG A 647 -30.19 5.90 8.42
CA ARG A 647 -30.79 6.99 9.20
C ARG A 647 -30.26 8.34 8.75
N ASP A 648 -31.14 9.28 8.42
CA ASP A 648 -30.79 10.65 8.00
C ASP A 648 -29.81 10.71 6.80
N ALA A 649 -29.72 9.64 6.01
CA ALA A 649 -28.90 9.59 4.80
C ALA A 649 -29.42 10.55 3.71
N LYS A 650 -28.51 11.06 2.88
CA LYS A 650 -28.80 12.01 1.80
C LYS A 650 -28.26 11.47 0.48
N ILE A 651 -29.15 11.04 -0.40
CA ILE A 651 -28.79 10.28 -1.60
C ILE A 651 -29.39 10.93 -2.84
N TRP A 652 -28.53 11.38 -3.74
CA TRP A 652 -28.91 11.98 -5.02
C TRP A 652 -28.47 11.05 -6.15
N SER A 653 -29.27 10.98 -7.21
CA SER A 653 -28.89 10.32 -8.46
C SER A 653 -28.24 11.33 -9.41
N ARG A 654 -27.35 10.85 -10.29
CA ARG A 654 -26.71 11.69 -11.32
C ARG A 654 -27.73 12.13 -12.38
N ASN A 655 -28.64 11.23 -12.77
CA ASN A 655 -29.72 11.50 -13.71
C ASN A 655 -31.07 11.28 -13.03
N GLU A 656 -32.06 12.12 -13.37
CA GLU A 656 -33.41 12.03 -12.81
C GLU A 656 -34.13 10.71 -13.11
N ASN A 657 -33.71 9.99 -14.16
CA ASN A 657 -34.22 8.67 -14.53
C ASN A 657 -33.49 7.50 -13.84
N ASP A 658 -32.45 7.77 -13.05
CA ASP A 658 -31.75 6.73 -12.32
C ASP A 658 -32.38 6.55 -10.93
N ASP A 659 -32.43 5.31 -10.45
CA ASP A 659 -32.80 5.01 -9.07
C ASP A 659 -31.82 5.71 -8.13
N ALA A 660 -32.34 6.49 -7.18
CA ALA A 660 -31.47 7.09 -6.17
C ALA A 660 -30.96 6.05 -5.17
N VAL A 661 -31.83 5.12 -4.77
CA VAL A 661 -31.47 3.94 -3.97
C VAL A 661 -32.02 2.71 -4.68
N SER A 662 -31.16 1.76 -5.04
CA SER A 662 -31.56 0.50 -5.66
C SER A 662 -31.15 -0.67 -4.78
N ALA A 663 -32.09 -1.17 -3.99
CA ALA A 663 -31.91 -2.28 -3.06
C ALA A 663 -32.81 -3.46 -3.46
N ASP A 664 -32.83 -3.76 -4.76
CA ASP A 664 -33.60 -4.86 -5.35
C ASP A 664 -32.98 -6.22 -5.02
N ARG A 665 -33.82 -7.20 -4.72
CA ARG A 665 -33.45 -8.58 -4.36
C ARG A 665 -32.50 -8.65 -3.16
N CYS A 666 -32.54 -7.66 -2.27
CA CYS A 666 -31.80 -7.69 -1.01
C CYS A 666 -32.36 -8.76 -0.08
N HIS A 667 -31.47 -9.41 0.67
CA HIS A 667 -31.86 -10.31 1.76
C HIS A 667 -31.30 -9.79 3.08
N VAL A 668 -32.17 -9.37 3.98
CA VAL A 668 -31.83 -8.79 5.29
C VAL A 668 -32.46 -9.63 6.39
N GLN A 669 -31.66 -10.20 7.29
CA GLN A 669 -32.17 -10.98 8.42
C GLN A 669 -32.69 -10.09 9.56
N GLY A 670 -32.07 -8.92 9.77
CA GLY A 670 -32.50 -7.92 10.74
C GLY A 670 -33.54 -6.95 10.17
N ASP A 671 -33.40 -5.69 10.56
CA ASP A 671 -34.28 -4.59 10.15
C ASP A 671 -33.72 -3.82 8.95
N LEU A 672 -34.60 -3.21 8.16
CA LEU A 672 -34.26 -2.21 7.15
C LEU A 672 -34.84 -0.86 7.59
N ASP A 673 -33.99 -0.01 8.17
CA ASP A 673 -34.37 1.30 8.69
C ASP A 673 -34.02 2.41 7.68
N LEU A 674 -35.03 3.03 7.07
CA LEU A 674 -34.88 4.16 6.13
C LEU A 674 -35.24 5.50 6.81
N SER A 675 -35.27 5.56 8.14
CA SER A 675 -35.74 6.72 8.89
C SER A 675 -34.96 8.00 8.54
N GLY A 676 -35.66 9.08 8.17
CA GLY A 676 -35.04 10.37 7.85
C GLY A 676 -34.33 10.43 6.50
N LEU A 677 -34.39 9.37 5.67
CA LEU A 677 -33.77 9.33 4.34
C LEU A 677 -34.26 10.50 3.47
N ARG A 678 -33.31 11.26 2.92
CA ARG A 678 -33.55 12.33 1.95
C ARG A 678 -33.00 11.93 0.60
N THR A 679 -33.83 11.94 -0.42
CA THR A 679 -33.43 11.39 -1.72
C THR A 679 -33.91 12.21 -2.92
N ALA A 680 -33.18 12.15 -4.04
CA ALA A 680 -33.57 12.74 -5.33
C ALA A 680 -33.18 11.82 -6.50
N GLY A 681 -34.18 11.28 -7.22
CA GLY A 681 -34.04 10.39 -8.38
C GLY A 681 -35.38 9.75 -8.76
N GLU A 682 -35.37 8.77 -9.67
CA GLU A 682 -36.60 8.13 -10.23
C GLU A 682 -37.38 7.33 -9.16
N ARG A 683 -36.67 6.61 -8.30
CA ARG A 683 -37.27 5.78 -7.24
C ARG A 683 -36.29 5.37 -6.15
N VAL A 684 -36.86 4.92 -5.04
CA VAL A 684 -36.22 4.05 -4.04
C VAL A 684 -36.75 2.64 -4.31
N SER A 685 -35.96 1.79 -4.97
CA SER A 685 -36.37 0.46 -5.39
C SER A 685 -35.94 -0.59 -4.36
N LEU A 686 -36.88 -1.45 -3.95
CA LEU A 686 -36.73 -2.55 -3.01
C LEU A 686 -37.44 -3.80 -3.56
N ARG A 687 -37.46 -3.97 -4.89
CA ARG A 687 -38.23 -5.02 -5.56
C ARG A 687 -37.71 -6.39 -5.19
N GLU A 688 -38.61 -7.34 -4.94
CA GLU A 688 -38.27 -8.73 -4.62
C GLU A 688 -37.34 -8.88 -3.40
N SER A 689 -37.25 -7.85 -2.54
CA SER A 689 -36.39 -7.87 -1.37
C SER A 689 -37.08 -8.57 -0.19
N VAL A 690 -36.29 -9.36 0.53
CA VAL A 690 -36.73 -10.15 1.68
C VAL A 690 -36.09 -9.58 2.94
N VAL A 691 -36.92 -9.06 3.83
CA VAL A 691 -36.52 -8.53 5.14
C VAL A 691 -37.22 -9.36 6.21
N VAL A 692 -36.47 -10.08 7.05
CA VAL A 692 -37.06 -10.93 8.09
C VAL A 692 -37.58 -10.11 9.27
N GLY A 693 -36.93 -8.97 9.57
CA GLY A 693 -37.38 -8.00 10.57
C GLY A 693 -38.40 -7.00 10.02
N SER A 694 -38.22 -5.76 10.44
CA SER A 694 -39.09 -4.63 10.10
C SER A 694 -38.50 -3.77 8.99
N VAL A 695 -39.36 -3.18 8.17
CA VAL A 695 -38.99 -2.12 7.22
C VAL A 695 -39.62 -0.82 7.67
N ALA A 696 -38.79 0.17 8.02
CA ALA A 696 -39.23 1.44 8.56
C ALA A 696 -39.10 2.57 7.54
N PHE A 697 -40.25 3.16 7.16
CA PHE A 697 -40.37 4.34 6.33
C PHE A 697 -40.82 5.54 7.19
N VAL A 698 -39.92 6.06 8.00
CA VAL A 698 -40.19 7.18 8.92
C VAL A 698 -39.56 8.45 8.36
N SER A 699 -40.32 9.51 8.13
CA SER A 699 -39.78 10.81 7.68
C SER A 699 -38.95 10.76 6.37
N VAL A 700 -39.20 9.77 5.50
CA VAL A 700 -38.56 9.65 4.18
C VAL A 700 -39.04 10.78 3.29
N THR A 701 -38.12 11.60 2.79
CA THR A 701 -38.45 12.80 2.00
C THR A 701 -37.77 12.78 0.64
N THR A 702 -38.53 12.95 -0.44
CA THR A 702 -37.97 13.18 -1.78
C THR A 702 -37.82 14.68 -2.02
N VAL A 703 -36.59 15.18 -2.18
CA VAL A 703 -36.31 16.63 -2.27
C VAL A 703 -35.78 17.00 -3.65
N TRP A 704 -36.37 18.02 -4.28
CA TRP A 704 -36.08 18.42 -5.68
C TRP A 704 -34.80 19.27 -5.87
N ARG A 705 -34.32 19.99 -4.85
CA ARG A 705 -33.16 20.89 -5.00
C ARG A 705 -31.86 20.27 -4.50
N SER A 706 -30.88 20.17 -5.39
CA SER A 706 -29.46 20.02 -5.04
C SER A 706 -29.07 21.08 -4.00
N PRO A 707 -28.35 20.74 -2.91
CA PRO A 707 -27.94 21.68 -1.88
C PRO A 707 -26.85 22.67 -2.31
N ALA A 708 -26.66 22.93 -3.61
CA ALA A 708 -25.67 23.88 -4.13
C ALA A 708 -25.76 25.32 -3.55
N LYS A 709 -26.82 25.66 -2.81
CA LYS A 709 -26.98 26.95 -2.12
C LYS A 709 -26.83 26.91 -0.58
N GLU A 710 -26.79 25.75 0.07
CA GLU A 710 -26.45 25.64 1.50
C GLU A 710 -25.00 25.13 1.61
N SER A 711 -24.06 26.09 1.67
CA SER A 711 -22.59 25.97 1.76
C SER A 711 -22.03 24.66 2.35
N LEU A 712 -21.02 24.00 1.76
CA LEU A 712 -19.59 24.32 1.87
C LEU A 712 -18.78 23.37 0.97
N ASP A 713 -18.17 23.88 -0.12
CA ASP A 713 -16.92 23.45 -0.80
C ASP A 713 -16.97 23.81 -2.31
N PRO A 714 -16.07 24.68 -2.83
CA PRO A 714 -16.10 25.16 -4.21
C PRO A 714 -15.95 24.07 -5.30
N ALA A 715 -15.42 22.88 -5.00
CA ALA A 715 -15.28 21.79 -5.97
C ALA A 715 -16.63 21.19 -6.44
N TRP A 716 -17.71 21.46 -5.71
CA TRP A 716 -19.00 20.78 -5.86
C TRP A 716 -20.11 21.65 -6.46
N ARG A 717 -19.75 22.82 -7.01
CA ARG A 717 -20.69 23.81 -7.58
C ARG A 717 -21.21 23.49 -8.98
N ASN A 718 -20.65 22.50 -9.67
CA ASN A 718 -20.91 22.27 -11.11
C ASN A 718 -22.06 21.30 -11.44
N PHE A 719 -22.78 20.78 -10.43
CA PHE A 719 -23.97 19.96 -10.71
C PHE A 719 -25.15 20.87 -11.11
N GLY A 720 -25.50 20.79 -12.40
CA GLY A 720 -26.37 21.72 -13.11
C GLY A 720 -27.80 21.81 -12.56
N THR A 721 -28.37 23.00 -12.70
CA THR A 721 -29.76 23.33 -12.39
C THR A 721 -30.64 23.08 -13.63
N GLY A 722 -31.31 21.94 -13.68
CA GLY A 722 -32.38 21.65 -14.67
C GLY A 722 -33.77 21.87 -14.05
N ASP A 723 -34.66 22.56 -14.77
CA ASP A 723 -36.05 22.78 -14.39
C ASP A 723 -36.96 21.71 -15.06
N GLY A 724 -37.71 20.92 -14.27
CA GLY A 724 -38.95 20.26 -14.71
C GLY A 724 -39.26 18.80 -14.31
N ILE A 725 -40.18 18.63 -13.34
CA ILE A 725 -41.17 17.54 -13.11
C ILE A 725 -40.72 16.13 -12.58
N ALA A 726 -40.91 15.92 -11.26
CA ALA A 726 -41.44 14.76 -10.48
C ALA A 726 -41.22 13.29 -10.97
N LEU A 727 -40.81 12.28 -10.17
CA LEU A 727 -41.30 11.77 -8.87
C LEU A 727 -40.41 10.57 -8.43
N GLY A 728 -40.06 10.43 -7.15
CA GLY A 728 -39.34 9.26 -6.63
C GLY A 728 -40.25 8.27 -5.88
N MET A 729 -40.86 7.29 -6.55
CA MET A 729 -41.70 6.29 -5.88
C MET A 729 -40.85 5.33 -5.02
N VAL A 730 -41.32 4.93 -3.84
CA VAL A 730 -40.79 3.77 -3.12
C VAL A 730 -41.43 2.52 -3.73
N ASP A 731 -40.64 1.68 -4.39
CA ASP A 731 -41.12 0.47 -5.09
C ASP A 731 -40.73 -0.77 -4.29
N PHE A 732 -41.66 -1.31 -3.50
CA PHE A 732 -41.46 -2.53 -2.71
C PHE A 732 -42.20 -3.74 -3.30
N ARG A 733 -42.37 -3.77 -4.62
CA ARG A 733 -43.14 -4.84 -5.26
C ARG A 733 -42.54 -6.22 -5.05
N HIS A 734 -43.41 -7.19 -4.78
CA HIS A 734 -43.05 -8.58 -4.50
C HIS A 734 -42.07 -8.76 -3.33
N GLY A 735 -41.92 -7.74 -2.46
CA GLY A 735 -41.10 -7.81 -1.26
C GLY A 735 -41.79 -8.54 -0.11
N SER A 736 -40.99 -8.96 0.88
CA SER A 736 -41.50 -9.53 2.13
C SER A 736 -40.86 -8.85 3.33
N ALA A 737 -41.68 -8.51 4.32
CA ALA A 737 -41.25 -7.96 5.61
C ALA A 737 -42.09 -8.59 6.72
N LYS A 738 -41.58 -8.78 7.94
CA LYS A 738 -42.45 -9.15 9.07
C LYS A 738 -43.36 -7.99 9.44
N THR A 739 -42.78 -6.79 9.52
CA THR A 739 -43.47 -5.58 9.96
C THR A 739 -43.14 -4.42 9.03
N LEU A 740 -44.14 -3.65 8.58
CA LEU A 740 -43.94 -2.38 7.87
C LEU A 740 -44.32 -1.20 8.77
N ILE A 741 -43.47 -0.19 8.87
CA ILE A 741 -43.69 0.98 9.75
C ILE A 741 -43.76 2.26 8.91
N PHE A 742 -44.81 3.06 9.07
CA PHE A 742 -45.05 4.30 8.31
C PHE A 742 -45.47 5.46 9.22
N ASP A 743 -44.58 6.34 9.66
CA ASP A 743 -44.91 7.36 10.67
C ASP A 743 -45.37 8.73 10.11
N SER A 744 -45.18 9.00 8.81
CA SER A 744 -45.52 10.28 8.17
C SER A 744 -46.12 10.10 6.78
N GLU A 745 -46.94 11.05 6.30
CA GLU A 745 -47.37 11.07 4.90
C GLU A 745 -46.14 11.21 3.98
N LEU A 746 -45.81 10.16 3.22
CA LEU A 746 -44.90 10.28 2.08
C LEU A 746 -45.56 11.17 1.02
N ALA A 747 -45.33 12.48 1.14
CA ALA A 747 -45.90 13.49 0.27
C ALA A 747 -45.07 13.66 -1.01
N ALA A 748 -45.69 13.42 -2.16
CA ALA A 748 -45.10 13.80 -3.44
C ALA A 748 -45.09 15.33 -3.60
N PRO A 749 -44.10 15.93 -4.29
CA PRO A 749 -44.16 17.34 -4.66
C PRO A 749 -45.43 17.61 -5.50
N GLY A 750 -46.30 18.50 -5.04
CA GLY A 750 -47.56 18.84 -5.72
C GLY A 750 -48.84 18.27 -5.11
N GLY A 751 -48.77 17.62 -3.93
CA GLY A 751 -49.96 17.21 -3.18
C GLY A 751 -50.66 15.96 -3.68
N ALA A 752 -50.01 15.17 -4.55
CA ALA A 752 -50.50 13.84 -4.92
C ALA A 752 -50.23 12.84 -3.77
N PRO A 753 -51.26 12.10 -3.32
CA PRO A 753 -51.13 11.26 -2.14
C PRO A 753 -50.44 9.92 -2.51
N TYR A 754 -49.34 9.63 -1.82
CA TYR A 754 -48.62 8.35 -1.74
C TYR A 754 -47.84 7.88 -2.98
N ALA A 755 -46.52 8.05 -2.91
CA ALA A 755 -45.56 7.51 -3.86
C ALA A 755 -44.95 6.19 -3.36
N ILE A 756 -45.77 5.19 -2.98
CA ILE A 756 -45.29 3.86 -2.58
C ILE A 756 -46.08 2.78 -3.32
N ASP A 757 -45.40 1.84 -3.96
CA ASP A 757 -45.99 0.64 -4.57
C ASP A 757 -45.70 -0.59 -3.71
N LEU A 758 -46.77 -1.20 -3.20
CA LEU A 758 -46.74 -2.39 -2.34
C LEU A 758 -47.33 -3.62 -3.05
N THR A 759 -47.45 -3.60 -4.38
CA THR A 759 -48.07 -4.71 -5.14
C THR A 759 -47.32 -6.03 -4.91
N GLY A 760 -48.03 -7.10 -4.58
CA GLY A 760 -47.45 -8.41 -4.28
C GLY A 760 -46.67 -8.51 -2.97
N VAL A 761 -46.77 -7.53 -2.05
CA VAL A 761 -46.07 -7.56 -0.75
C VAL A 761 -46.69 -8.57 0.23
N SER A 762 -45.83 -9.29 0.95
CA SER A 762 -46.20 -10.17 2.06
C SER A 762 -45.74 -9.58 3.40
N THR A 763 -46.68 -9.29 4.30
CA THR A 763 -46.40 -8.77 5.66
C THR A 763 -47.32 -9.34 6.74
N GLN A 764 -46.82 -9.46 7.97
CA GLN A 764 -47.59 -9.89 9.14
C GLN A 764 -48.21 -8.72 9.90
N ASP A 765 -47.53 -7.57 9.94
CA ASP A 765 -47.97 -6.37 10.65
C ASP A 765 -47.67 -5.09 9.86
N VAL A 766 -48.53 -4.08 10.03
CA VAL A 766 -48.32 -2.73 9.49
C VAL A 766 -48.61 -1.74 10.62
N PHE A 767 -47.67 -0.86 10.92
CA PHE A 767 -47.80 0.20 11.91
C PHE A 767 -47.75 1.59 11.28
N GLY A 768 -48.41 2.53 11.93
CA GLY A 768 -48.32 3.95 11.58
C GLY A 768 -49.57 4.54 10.91
N PHE A 769 -49.42 5.64 10.16
CA PHE A 769 -50.53 6.48 9.73
C PHE A 769 -51.59 5.72 8.91
N LEU A 770 -51.16 4.76 8.07
CA LEU A 770 -52.05 3.93 7.24
C LEU A 770 -53.04 3.09 8.07
N MET A 771 -52.68 2.68 9.29
CA MET A 771 -53.56 1.93 10.18
C MET A 771 -54.28 2.81 11.22
N ARG A 772 -53.80 4.05 11.41
CA ARG A 772 -54.43 5.04 12.30
C ARG A 772 -55.61 5.75 11.64
N ASP A 773 -55.45 6.21 10.39
CA ASP A 773 -56.51 6.91 9.65
C ASP A 773 -57.02 6.08 8.46
N TRP A 774 -58.32 5.78 8.52
CA TRP A 774 -59.06 5.08 7.48
C TRP A 774 -59.05 5.80 6.14
N ASN A 775 -59.12 7.14 6.14
CA ASN A 775 -59.16 7.91 4.90
C ASN A 775 -57.82 7.84 4.16
N SER A 776 -56.71 7.81 4.90
CA SER A 776 -55.37 7.63 4.35
C SER A 776 -55.22 6.27 3.67
N ALA A 777 -55.70 5.19 4.28
CA ALA A 777 -55.68 3.86 3.68
C ALA A 777 -56.49 3.78 2.36
N ILE A 778 -57.67 4.41 2.31
CA ILE A 778 -58.48 4.49 1.08
C ILE A 778 -57.78 5.32 0.00
N ASN A 779 -57.26 6.49 0.37
CA ASN A 779 -56.61 7.39 -0.58
C ASN A 779 -55.35 6.73 -1.16
N PHE A 780 -54.63 5.94 -0.37
CA PHE A 780 -53.52 5.09 -0.81
C PHE A 780 -53.94 4.08 -1.88
N ILE A 781 -55.00 3.31 -1.62
CA ILE A 781 -55.51 2.34 -2.60
C ILE A 781 -56.02 3.03 -3.87
N ARG A 782 -56.51 4.26 -3.77
CA ARG A 782 -56.94 5.07 -4.94
C ARG A 782 -55.77 5.63 -5.74
N SER A 783 -54.62 5.86 -5.12
CA SER A 783 -53.43 6.36 -5.82
C SER A 783 -52.61 5.27 -6.50
N THR A 784 -52.77 4.00 -6.10
CA THR A 784 -52.13 2.86 -6.80
C THR A 784 -52.47 2.86 -8.29
N GLN A 785 -51.49 2.78 -9.19
CA GLN A 785 -51.73 2.92 -10.65
C GLN A 785 -52.50 1.73 -11.24
N GLN A 786 -52.27 0.50 -10.76
CA GLN A 786 -52.88 -0.70 -11.33
C GLN A 786 -54.11 -1.18 -10.54
N PRO A 787 -55.28 -1.40 -11.18
CA PRO A 787 -56.50 -1.86 -10.50
C PRO A 787 -56.37 -3.26 -9.86
N ASN A 788 -55.57 -4.15 -10.46
CA ASN A 788 -55.35 -5.49 -9.92
C ASN A 788 -54.38 -5.45 -8.72
N GLY A 789 -53.29 -4.69 -8.80
CA GLY A 789 -52.37 -4.50 -7.67
C GLY A 789 -53.05 -3.83 -6.48
N ALA A 790 -53.96 -2.88 -6.72
CA ALA A 790 -54.79 -2.28 -5.68
C ALA A 790 -55.64 -3.31 -4.91
N LEU A 791 -56.12 -4.38 -5.58
CA LEU A 791 -56.88 -5.45 -4.94
C LEU A 791 -55.98 -6.32 -4.05
N GLU A 792 -54.82 -6.76 -4.55
CA GLU A 792 -53.86 -7.57 -3.79
C GLU A 792 -53.42 -6.85 -2.51
N VAL A 793 -53.06 -5.58 -2.63
CA VAL A 793 -52.70 -4.75 -1.46
C VAL A 793 -53.89 -4.63 -0.50
N SER A 794 -55.09 -4.40 -1.01
CA SER A 794 -56.30 -4.30 -0.17
C SER A 794 -56.61 -5.59 0.57
N GLU A 795 -56.36 -6.77 -0.02
CA GLU A 795 -56.51 -8.06 0.64
C GLU A 795 -55.54 -8.23 1.81
N THR A 796 -54.26 -7.89 1.61
CA THR A 796 -53.26 -7.92 2.67
C THR A 796 -53.68 -6.98 3.82
N PHE A 797 -54.06 -5.74 3.52
CA PHE A 797 -54.52 -4.78 4.55
C PHE A 797 -55.81 -5.23 5.23
N ALA A 798 -56.77 -5.82 4.50
CA ALA A 798 -58.02 -6.31 5.06
C ALA A 798 -57.81 -7.47 6.05
N ARG A 799 -56.84 -8.36 5.79
CA ARG A 799 -56.44 -9.40 6.75
C ARG A 799 -55.91 -8.77 8.05
N LEU A 800 -55.08 -7.74 7.93
CA LEU A 800 -54.52 -7.00 9.07
C LEU A 800 -55.57 -6.23 9.87
N PHE A 801 -56.51 -5.54 9.21
CA PHE A 801 -57.62 -4.88 9.91
C PHE A 801 -58.51 -5.87 10.64
N THR A 802 -58.66 -7.08 10.10
CA THR A 802 -59.48 -8.14 10.70
C THR A 802 -58.78 -8.75 11.92
N SER A 803 -57.47 -9.03 11.85
CA SER A 803 -56.68 -9.47 13.01
C SER A 803 -56.61 -8.39 14.09
N GLY A 804 -56.55 -7.11 13.70
CA GLY A 804 -56.58 -5.95 14.60
C GLY A 804 -57.97 -5.58 15.18
N GLY A 805 -58.99 -6.44 15.02
CA GLY A 805 -60.31 -6.24 15.61
C GLY A 805 -61.21 -5.20 14.91
N ARG A 806 -60.90 -4.80 13.68
CA ARG A 806 -61.66 -3.83 12.87
C ARG A 806 -62.24 -4.45 11.58
N PRO A 807 -63.09 -5.50 11.68
CA PRO A 807 -63.58 -6.25 10.51
C PRO A 807 -64.48 -5.43 9.57
N GLU A 808 -65.16 -4.39 10.08
CA GLU A 808 -65.97 -3.49 9.24
C GLU A 808 -65.12 -2.62 8.31
N GLN A 809 -63.96 -2.15 8.79
CA GLN A 809 -63.02 -1.41 7.96
C GLN A 809 -62.43 -2.34 6.88
N ALA A 810 -62.05 -3.56 7.24
CA ALA A 810 -61.56 -4.57 6.27
C ALA A 810 -62.54 -4.79 5.10
N ARG A 811 -63.84 -4.98 5.38
CA ARG A 811 -64.87 -5.20 4.35
C ARG A 811 -65.07 -3.99 3.44
N ARG A 812 -65.09 -2.77 4.00
CA ARG A 812 -65.20 -1.54 3.20
C ARG A 812 -64.00 -1.35 2.28
N LEU A 813 -62.81 -1.77 2.70
CA LEU A 813 -61.58 -1.63 1.92
C LEU A 813 -61.67 -2.46 0.63
N LEU A 814 -62.09 -3.72 0.78
CA LEU A 814 -62.30 -4.66 -0.31
C LEU A 814 -63.45 -4.20 -1.24
N GLU A 815 -64.53 -3.64 -0.70
CA GLU A 815 -65.62 -3.08 -1.52
C GLU A 815 -65.10 -1.94 -2.43
N VAL A 816 -64.24 -1.06 -1.89
CA VAL A 816 -63.68 0.08 -2.65
C VAL A 816 -62.71 -0.39 -3.73
N SER A 817 -61.84 -1.38 -3.46
CA SER A 817 -60.90 -1.91 -4.44
C SER A 817 -61.61 -2.69 -5.56
N GLU A 818 -62.61 -3.51 -5.23
CA GLU A 818 -63.40 -4.25 -6.21
C GLU A 818 -64.25 -3.33 -7.09
N ALA A 819 -64.79 -2.23 -6.53
CA ALA A 819 -65.47 -1.19 -7.30
C ALA A 819 -64.53 -0.57 -8.35
N ARG A 820 -63.26 -0.38 -8.00
CA ARG A 820 -62.25 0.17 -8.90
C ARG A 820 -61.88 -0.83 -10.01
N ARG A 821 -61.71 -2.10 -9.67
CA ARG A 821 -61.37 -3.18 -10.62
C ARG A 821 -62.48 -3.44 -11.64
N ARG A 822 -63.74 -3.54 -11.20
CA ARG A 822 -64.89 -3.85 -12.08
C ARG A 822 -65.42 -2.63 -12.86
N GLY A 823 -64.94 -1.42 -12.55
CA GLY A 823 -65.29 -0.19 -13.25
C GLY A 823 -66.75 0.23 -13.06
N ARG A 824 -67.30 0.97 -14.04
CA ARG A 824 -68.67 1.54 -13.99
C ARG A 824 -69.71 0.74 -14.79
N SER A 825 -69.51 -0.56 -15.00
CA SER A 825 -70.50 -1.37 -15.72
C SER A 825 -71.84 -1.42 -14.97
N LEU A 826 -72.96 -1.49 -15.70
CA LEU A 826 -74.31 -1.59 -15.11
C LEU A 826 -74.40 -2.74 -14.10
N TRP A 827 -73.78 -3.88 -14.42
CA TRP A 827 -73.73 -5.04 -13.53
C TRP A 827 -72.89 -4.78 -12.26
N ALA A 828 -71.77 -4.07 -12.37
CA ALA A 828 -70.97 -3.69 -11.21
C ALA A 828 -71.72 -2.71 -10.29
N VAL A 829 -72.53 -1.80 -10.85
CA VAL A 829 -73.40 -0.90 -10.06
C VAL A 829 -74.44 -1.70 -9.29
N VAL A 830 -75.11 -2.65 -9.94
CA VAL A 830 -76.09 -3.54 -9.29
C VAL A 830 -75.46 -4.31 -8.14
N LEU A 831 -74.30 -4.95 -8.35
CA LEU A 831 -73.60 -5.71 -7.30
C LEU A 831 -73.11 -4.82 -6.14
N ARG A 832 -72.64 -3.61 -6.43
CA ARG A 832 -72.21 -2.65 -5.41
C ARG A 832 -73.37 -2.22 -4.51
N VAL A 833 -74.50 -1.84 -5.09
CA VAL A 833 -75.69 -1.38 -4.35
C VAL A 833 -76.32 -2.51 -3.55
N THR A 834 -76.46 -3.69 -4.15
CA THR A 834 -77.19 -4.81 -3.54
C THR A 834 -76.37 -5.56 -2.49
N THR A 835 -75.11 -5.89 -2.76
CA THR A 835 -74.31 -6.77 -1.88
C THR A 835 -72.95 -6.19 -1.49
N GLY A 836 -72.59 -4.99 -1.95
CA GLY A 836 -71.22 -4.49 -1.83
C GLY A 836 -70.22 -5.49 -2.40
N PHE A 837 -70.55 -6.09 -3.55
CA PHE A 837 -69.82 -7.18 -4.21
C PHE A 837 -69.67 -8.48 -3.41
N GLY A 838 -70.55 -8.72 -2.42
CA GLY A 838 -70.54 -9.93 -1.60
C GLY A 838 -69.98 -9.74 -0.19
N HIS A 839 -69.57 -8.51 0.16
CA HIS A 839 -69.09 -8.16 1.50
C HIS A 839 -70.20 -7.70 2.46
N TYR A 840 -71.37 -7.30 1.94
CA TYR A 840 -72.53 -6.82 2.70
C TYR A 840 -73.86 -7.48 2.26
N PRO A 841 -74.09 -8.76 2.62
CA PRO A 841 -75.27 -9.52 2.15
C PRO A 841 -76.61 -8.94 2.64
N PHE A 842 -76.62 -8.25 3.79
CA PHE A 842 -77.84 -7.68 4.37
C PHE A 842 -78.33 -6.39 3.68
N ARG A 843 -77.53 -5.75 2.80
CA ARG A 843 -77.99 -4.57 2.04
C ARG A 843 -79.14 -4.93 1.10
N ALA A 844 -79.06 -6.08 0.44
CA ALA A 844 -80.13 -6.56 -0.44
C ALA A 844 -81.40 -6.87 0.35
N ALA A 845 -81.29 -7.45 1.56
CA ALA A 845 -82.43 -7.66 2.45
C ALA A 845 -83.07 -6.34 2.91
N LEU A 846 -82.26 -5.33 3.25
CA LEU A 846 -82.74 -3.99 3.59
C LEU A 846 -83.47 -3.34 2.40
N LEU A 847 -82.91 -3.45 1.19
CA LEU A 847 -83.56 -2.95 -0.04
C LEU A 847 -84.88 -3.66 -0.30
N THR A 848 -84.98 -4.97 -0.03
CA THR A 848 -86.25 -5.71 -0.09
C THR A 848 -87.26 -5.15 0.91
N VAL A 849 -86.86 -4.88 2.16
CA VAL A 849 -87.74 -4.29 3.18
C VAL A 849 -88.18 -2.87 2.80
N LEU A 850 -87.27 -2.03 2.31
CA LEU A 850 -87.59 -0.67 1.84
C LEU A 850 -88.51 -0.69 0.62
N LEU A 851 -88.29 -1.60 -0.32
CA LEU A 851 -89.17 -1.80 -1.47
C LEU A 851 -90.55 -2.28 -1.02
N LEU A 852 -90.63 -3.22 -0.07
CA LEU A 852 -91.90 -3.67 0.51
C LEU A 852 -92.66 -2.53 1.22
N ALA A 853 -91.96 -1.68 1.98
CA ALA A 853 -92.55 -0.50 2.60
C ALA A 853 -93.06 0.50 1.55
N LEU A 854 -92.30 0.73 0.47
CA LEU A 854 -92.73 1.55 -0.65
C LEU A 854 -93.99 0.97 -1.33
N MET A 855 -93.99 -0.33 -1.61
CA MET A 855 -95.12 -1.02 -2.25
C MET A 855 -96.36 -1.05 -1.34
N SER A 856 -96.18 -1.16 -0.03
CA SER A 856 -97.25 -1.00 0.96
C SER A 856 -97.83 0.43 0.91
N GLY A 857 -96.99 1.45 0.76
CA GLY A 857 -97.44 2.84 0.55
C GLY A 857 -98.22 3.01 -0.76
N VAL A 858 -97.74 2.41 -1.85
CA VAL A 858 -98.41 2.43 -3.16
C VAL A 858 -99.77 1.73 -3.10
N ALA A 859 -99.86 0.56 -2.45
CA ALA A 859 -101.15 -0.12 -2.22
C ALA A 859 -102.10 0.70 -1.34
N PHE A 860 -101.58 1.43 -0.36
CA PHE A 860 -102.40 2.28 0.51
C PHE A 860 -102.98 3.48 -0.26
N VAL A 861 -102.15 4.17 -1.05
CA VAL A 861 -102.60 5.31 -1.88
C VAL A 861 -103.55 4.85 -2.98
N GLY A 862 -103.26 3.71 -3.60
CA GLY A 862 -104.08 3.12 -4.66
C GLY A 862 -105.28 2.30 -4.17
N ARG A 863 -105.62 2.35 -2.88
CA ARG A 863 -106.58 1.43 -2.25
C ARG A 863 -107.91 1.33 -2.99
N SER A 864 -108.42 2.42 -3.55
CA SER A 864 -109.69 2.46 -4.29
C SER A 864 -109.73 1.58 -5.53
N HIS A 865 -108.57 1.17 -6.06
CA HIS A 865 -108.42 0.34 -7.25
C HIS A 865 -108.28 -1.17 -6.96
N PHE A 866 -108.37 -1.57 -5.69
CA PHE A 866 -108.38 -2.97 -5.29
C PHE A 866 -109.83 -3.44 -5.14
N VAL A 867 -110.21 -4.39 -6.00
CA VAL A 867 -111.55 -4.99 -6.10
C VAL A 867 -111.51 -6.47 -5.72
N PRO A 868 -112.60 -7.06 -5.22
CA PRO A 868 -112.60 -8.47 -4.82
C PRO A 868 -112.39 -9.40 -6.00
N THR A 869 -111.58 -10.45 -5.82
CA THR A 869 -111.23 -11.42 -6.86
C THR A 869 -112.38 -12.38 -7.19
N ASN A 870 -113.16 -12.81 -6.18
CA ASN A 870 -114.28 -13.74 -6.35
C ASN A 870 -115.61 -13.05 -6.02
N VAL A 871 -116.33 -12.58 -7.05
CA VAL A 871 -117.60 -11.84 -6.91
C VAL A 871 -118.79 -12.78 -6.56
N ILE A 872 -118.58 -14.10 -6.41
CA ILE A 872 -119.65 -15.10 -6.56
C ILE A 872 -120.18 -15.69 -5.22
N THR A 873 -119.81 -15.18 -4.04
CA THR A 873 -120.40 -15.68 -2.77
C THR A 873 -121.26 -14.64 -2.06
N SER A 874 -122.36 -14.25 -2.71
CA SER A 874 -123.62 -13.86 -2.03
C SER A 874 -124.77 -13.64 -3.03
N ALA A 875 -124.94 -14.53 -4.02
CA ALA A 875 -126.01 -14.40 -5.02
C ALA A 875 -126.60 -15.76 -5.44
N VAL A 876 -127.14 -16.53 -4.48
CA VAL A 876 -128.02 -17.70 -4.67
C VAL A 876 -128.78 -17.82 -3.33
N ASP A 877 -130.08 -17.55 -3.15
CA ASP A 877 -131.27 -18.08 -3.83
C ASP A 877 -132.39 -17.02 -3.90
N ALA A 878 -132.93 -16.81 -5.10
CA ALA A 878 -134.21 -16.14 -5.33
C ALA A 878 -135.28 -17.23 -5.54
N GLY A 879 -136.26 -17.34 -4.65
CA GLY A 879 -137.24 -18.43 -4.72
C GLY A 879 -138.42 -18.39 -3.75
N ALA A 880 -139.06 -17.22 -3.61
CA ALA A 880 -140.47 -17.02 -3.20
C ALA A 880 -140.90 -17.11 -1.71
N ALA A 881 -141.64 -16.05 -1.35
CA ALA A 881 -142.60 -15.85 -0.25
C ALA A 881 -142.05 -15.58 1.17
N ASP A 882 -141.94 -14.27 1.45
CA ASP A 882 -141.67 -13.53 2.71
C ASP A 882 -142.25 -14.10 4.02
N PRO A 883 -141.77 -13.66 5.22
CA PRO A 883 -140.86 -12.53 5.47
C PRO A 883 -139.70 -12.80 6.46
N VAL A 884 -138.66 -11.95 6.42
CA VAL A 884 -138.23 -11.05 7.51
C VAL A 884 -136.89 -10.42 7.13
N LEU A 885 -136.91 -9.09 7.08
CA LEU A 885 -135.80 -8.19 6.90
C LEU A 885 -134.61 -8.51 7.82
N VAL A 886 -133.46 -8.80 7.24
CA VAL A 886 -132.18 -8.29 7.78
C VAL A 886 -131.58 -7.36 6.73
N ALA A 887 -131.77 -6.07 6.97
CA ALA A 887 -131.07 -5.01 6.28
C ALA A 887 -129.55 -5.16 6.47
N GLY A 888 -128.77 -4.84 5.43
CA GLY A 888 -127.46 -4.25 5.66
C GLY A 888 -126.23 -4.87 4.99
N GLN A 889 -126.33 -5.89 4.15
CA GLN A 889 -125.14 -6.40 3.44
C GLN A 889 -125.05 -5.81 2.02
N THR A 890 -124.38 -4.66 1.90
CA THR A 890 -124.01 -4.08 0.60
C THR A 890 -122.90 -4.91 -0.05
N PRO A 891 -122.95 -5.19 -1.36
CA PRO A 891 -121.88 -5.89 -2.05
C PRO A 891 -120.56 -5.12 -1.89
N ILE A 892 -119.49 -5.84 -1.55
CA ILE A 892 -118.15 -5.28 -1.42
C ILE A 892 -117.68 -4.94 -2.85
N VAL A 893 -117.65 -3.66 -3.19
CA VAL A 893 -117.23 -3.17 -4.53
C VAL A 893 -115.86 -2.50 -4.52
N SER A 894 -115.31 -2.22 -3.33
CA SER A 894 -113.99 -1.61 -3.16
C SER A 894 -113.37 -1.99 -1.82
N SER A 895 -112.05 -1.82 -1.71
CA SER A 895 -111.24 -2.10 -0.51
C SER A 895 -111.59 -1.31 0.76
N GLU A 896 -112.50 -0.35 0.67
CA GLU A 896 -112.91 0.51 1.80
C GLU A 896 -114.04 -0.09 2.64
N ARG A 897 -114.60 -1.25 2.25
CA ARG A 897 -115.64 -1.97 3.00
C ARG A 897 -115.27 -3.44 3.16
N CYS A 898 -115.48 -4.00 4.35
CA CYS A 898 -115.26 -5.43 4.65
C CYS A 898 -116.38 -6.02 5.50
N SER A 899 -116.48 -7.37 5.52
CA SER A 899 -117.47 -8.15 6.27
C SER A 899 -116.79 -9.30 7.02
N ASP A 900 -117.48 -9.94 7.96
CA ASP A 900 -116.94 -11.09 8.70
C ASP A 900 -116.56 -12.28 7.79
N SER A 901 -117.17 -12.37 6.60
CA SER A 901 -116.89 -13.38 5.58
C SER A 901 -115.79 -13.00 4.58
N TYR A 902 -115.33 -11.73 4.55
CA TYR A 902 -114.33 -11.24 3.61
C TYR A 902 -113.28 -10.34 4.29
N PRO A 903 -112.00 -10.74 4.31
CA PRO A 903 -110.99 -10.04 5.10
C PRO A 903 -110.78 -8.59 4.64
N CYS A 904 -110.68 -7.67 5.59
CA CYS A 904 -110.41 -6.25 5.30
C CYS A 904 -109.09 -6.09 4.56
N PHE A 905 -109.08 -5.18 3.58
CA PHE A 905 -107.89 -4.91 2.80
C PHE A 905 -106.78 -4.34 3.69
N ASN A 906 -105.61 -4.97 3.65
CA ASN A 906 -104.43 -4.48 4.32
C ASN A 906 -103.32 -4.27 3.30
N ALA A 907 -102.99 -3.01 3.04
CA ALA A 907 -102.01 -2.62 2.04
C ALA A 907 -100.61 -3.23 2.26
N PHE A 908 -100.22 -3.44 3.53
CA PHE A 908 -98.94 -4.05 3.87
C PHE A 908 -98.93 -5.54 3.53
N PHE A 909 -99.90 -6.32 4.04
CA PHE A 909 -99.99 -7.74 3.74
C PHE A 909 -100.22 -8.00 2.25
N TYR A 910 -100.98 -7.14 1.57
CA TYR A 910 -101.12 -7.18 0.12
C TYR A 910 -99.78 -6.98 -0.60
N ALA A 911 -99.00 -5.97 -0.20
CA ALA A 911 -97.70 -5.72 -0.81
C ALA A 911 -96.72 -6.87 -0.61
N VAL A 912 -96.75 -7.52 0.56
CA VAL A 912 -95.96 -8.73 0.84
C VAL A 912 -96.41 -9.89 -0.05
N ASP A 913 -97.70 -10.21 -0.10
CA ASP A 913 -98.23 -11.31 -0.93
C ASP A 913 -97.98 -11.11 -2.43
N ALA A 914 -98.15 -9.87 -2.90
CA ALA A 914 -98.04 -9.56 -4.33
C ALA A 914 -96.59 -9.58 -4.83
N THR A 915 -95.61 -9.33 -3.96
CA THR A 915 -94.20 -9.19 -4.36
C THR A 915 -93.29 -10.31 -3.88
N VAL A 916 -93.60 -10.99 -2.76
CA VAL A 916 -92.81 -12.12 -2.21
C VAL A 916 -93.61 -13.42 -2.35
N PRO A 917 -93.30 -14.29 -3.32
CA PRO A 917 -94.01 -15.56 -3.50
C PRO A 917 -93.59 -16.58 -2.43
N ALA A 918 -94.20 -16.51 -1.24
CA ALA A 918 -94.27 -17.58 -0.20
C ALA A 918 -94.71 -17.06 1.19
N ILE A 919 -94.71 -15.75 1.44
CA ILE A 919 -95.03 -15.20 2.77
C ILE A 919 -96.54 -14.92 2.82
N GLY A 920 -97.31 -15.82 3.44
CA GLY A 920 -98.76 -15.87 3.36
C GLY A 920 -99.53 -14.87 4.22
N GLY A 921 -99.92 -13.75 3.61
CA GLY A 921 -101.00 -12.86 4.07
C GLY A 921 -102.36 -13.15 3.41
N ARG A 922 -102.38 -13.96 2.34
CA ARG A 922 -103.54 -14.32 1.49
C ARG A 922 -104.36 -13.15 0.93
N GLN A 923 -103.98 -11.90 1.15
CA GLN A 923 -104.65 -10.69 0.67
C GLN A 923 -104.70 -10.63 -0.86
N ALA A 924 -103.66 -11.10 -1.56
CA ALA A 924 -103.64 -11.14 -3.02
C ALA A 924 -104.57 -12.21 -3.64
N GLU A 925 -105.09 -13.17 -2.86
CA GLU A 925 -106.13 -14.11 -3.30
C GLU A 925 -107.51 -13.44 -3.29
N TYR A 926 -107.76 -12.59 -2.28
CA TYR A 926 -109.03 -11.88 -2.09
C TYR A 926 -109.08 -10.55 -2.84
N TRP A 927 -107.96 -9.87 -3.08
CA TRP A 927 -107.98 -8.56 -3.71
C TRP A 927 -107.23 -8.60 -5.05
N ARG A 928 -107.88 -8.21 -6.14
CA ARG A 928 -107.23 -7.98 -7.44
C ARG A 928 -107.24 -6.50 -7.76
N ILE A 929 -106.23 -6.04 -8.51
CA ILE A 929 -106.21 -4.68 -9.02
C ILE A 929 -107.16 -4.60 -10.21
N ASP A 930 -107.99 -3.56 -10.26
CA ASP A 930 -108.93 -3.33 -11.36
C ASP A 930 -108.22 -3.13 -12.72
N ASP A 931 -108.98 -3.22 -13.82
CA ASP A 931 -108.45 -3.09 -15.18
C ASP A 931 -108.50 -1.64 -15.70
N THR A 932 -108.64 -0.64 -14.81
CA THR A 932 -108.64 0.78 -15.19
C THR A 932 -107.26 1.23 -15.65
N THR A 933 -107.13 2.37 -16.33
CA THR A 933 -105.83 2.91 -16.75
C THR A 933 -104.86 3.14 -15.58
N THR A 934 -105.38 3.45 -14.38
CA THR A 934 -104.59 3.54 -13.15
C THR A 934 -104.30 2.16 -12.55
N GLY A 935 -105.26 1.24 -12.58
CA GLY A 935 -105.10 -0.16 -12.17
C GLY A 935 -104.07 -0.94 -12.98
N GLN A 936 -104.06 -0.81 -14.30
CA GLN A 936 -103.05 -1.42 -15.17
C GLN A 936 -101.63 -0.91 -14.87
N ARG A 937 -101.48 0.38 -14.52
CA ARG A 937 -100.20 0.93 -14.05
C ARG A 937 -99.80 0.32 -12.71
N LEU A 938 -100.74 0.17 -11.77
CA LEU A 938 -100.49 -0.51 -10.49
C LEU A 938 -100.10 -1.99 -10.71
N GLN A 939 -100.77 -2.72 -11.59
CA GLN A 939 -100.42 -4.10 -11.95
C GLN A 939 -99.00 -4.20 -12.52
N LEU A 940 -98.62 -3.28 -13.41
CA LEU A 940 -97.25 -3.20 -13.95
C LEU A 940 -96.24 -2.90 -12.83
N ILE A 941 -96.54 -1.95 -11.94
CA ILE A 941 -95.67 -1.57 -10.82
C ILE A 941 -95.46 -2.75 -9.85
N PHE A 942 -96.52 -3.47 -9.47
CA PHE A 942 -96.42 -4.68 -8.64
C PHE A 942 -95.71 -5.84 -9.35
N GLY A 943 -95.93 -6.02 -10.66
CA GLY A 943 -95.24 -7.01 -11.48
C GLY A 943 -93.73 -6.76 -11.59
N VAL A 944 -93.34 -5.50 -11.82
CA VAL A 944 -91.92 -5.08 -11.81
C VAL A 944 -91.32 -5.24 -10.42
N ALA A 945 -92.02 -4.83 -9.36
CA ALA A 945 -91.55 -4.99 -7.99
C ALA A 945 -91.31 -6.46 -7.63
N ARG A 946 -92.21 -7.38 -8.03
CA ARG A 946 -92.04 -8.83 -7.85
C ARG A 946 -90.80 -9.37 -8.55
N ALA A 947 -90.54 -8.95 -9.80
CA ALA A 947 -89.33 -9.34 -10.52
C ALA A 947 -88.05 -8.84 -9.83
N VAL A 948 -88.06 -7.61 -9.32
CA VAL A 948 -86.94 -7.01 -8.56
C VAL A 948 -86.72 -7.76 -7.23
N VAL A 949 -87.78 -8.09 -6.48
CA VAL A 949 -87.69 -8.86 -5.23
C VAL A 949 -87.12 -10.26 -5.47
N LEU A 950 -87.54 -10.96 -6.53
CA LEU A 950 -86.97 -12.25 -6.90
C LEU A 950 -85.48 -12.14 -7.26
N GLY A 951 -85.09 -11.10 -8.00
CA GLY A 951 -83.69 -10.81 -8.28
C GLY A 951 -82.88 -10.55 -7.01
N LEU A 952 -83.39 -9.73 -6.09
CA LEU A 952 -82.75 -9.45 -4.80
C LEU A 952 -82.65 -10.71 -3.93
N ALA A 953 -83.68 -11.56 -3.89
CA ALA A 953 -83.67 -12.81 -3.13
C ALA A 953 -82.62 -13.80 -3.66
N ALA A 954 -82.49 -13.94 -4.98
CA ALA A 954 -81.45 -14.75 -5.60
C ALA A 954 -80.04 -14.21 -5.26
N ILE A 955 -79.88 -12.88 -5.24
CA ILE A 955 -78.64 -12.21 -4.86
C ILE A 955 -78.31 -12.42 -3.37
N VAL A 956 -79.28 -12.34 -2.46
CA VAL A 956 -79.11 -12.64 -1.02
C VAL A 956 -78.68 -14.09 -0.83
N ALA A 957 -79.36 -15.04 -1.48
CA ALA A 957 -79.03 -16.46 -1.41
C ALA A 957 -77.60 -16.73 -1.93
N GLY A 958 -77.24 -16.14 -3.07
CA GLY A 958 -75.88 -16.23 -3.63
C GLY A 958 -74.81 -15.56 -2.77
N GLY A 959 -75.17 -14.47 -2.06
CA GLY A 959 -74.28 -13.77 -1.14
C GLY A 959 -74.01 -14.54 0.15
N VAL A 960 -75.04 -15.12 0.77
CA VAL A 960 -74.92 -15.95 1.99
C VAL A 960 -74.20 -17.27 1.69
N ALA A 961 -74.43 -17.88 0.53
CA ALA A 961 -73.73 -19.08 0.08
C ALA A 961 -72.28 -18.83 -0.36
N GLY A 962 -71.81 -17.57 -0.38
CA GLY A 962 -70.46 -17.20 -0.80
C GLY A 962 -70.16 -17.36 -2.29
N LEU A 963 -71.16 -17.71 -3.11
CA LEU A 963 -71.02 -17.95 -4.55
C LEU A 963 -70.66 -16.68 -5.33
N LEU A 964 -71.08 -15.50 -4.85
CA LEU A 964 -70.78 -14.21 -5.49
C LEU A 964 -69.31 -13.75 -5.31
N LYS A 965 -68.55 -14.35 -4.39
CA LYS A 965 -67.14 -14.02 -4.14
C LYS A 965 -66.17 -14.69 -5.13
N ARG A 966 -66.61 -15.70 -5.88
CA ARG A 966 -65.77 -16.52 -6.77
C ARG A 966 -65.86 -16.15 -8.27
N GLY A 967 -66.61 -15.10 -8.62
CA GLY A 967 -66.91 -14.70 -10.01
C GLY A 967 -66.14 -13.48 -10.50
#